data_AF-A0A7Y5QA76-F1
#
_entry.id   AF-A0A7Y5QA76-F1
#
_cell.length_a   1.000
_cell.length_b   1.000
_cell.length_c   1.000
_cell.angle_alpha   90.00
_cell.angle_beta   90.00
_cell.angle_gamma   90.00
#
_symmetry.space_group_name_H-M   'P 1'
#
loop_
_entity.id
_entity.type
_entity.pdbx_description
1 polymer ?
#
loop_
_entity_poly.entity_id
_entity_poly.type
_entity_poly.pdbx_seq_one_letter_code
_entity_poly.pdbx_strand_id
1 'polypeptide(L)'
;MNKPLRTALLALSVLMLALFAMFAAAQDDAPALVVMSGTIQSVLGCPGDWQTDCEATALSYDANDDLWSATFTLPPGDYEYKAALDGTWDVNYGLHAEPGGANIPLSLAEETEVRFIYHHGTHWVTDSVNSLIVNVPGSYQDEIGCGEWEPGCLKSLLQDPDGDGVYVFSTALPAGSYEAKVAANESWDLNWGESGAQNGANISFTVAADGQVVEFRFDTTKNNVMTIIIGGEAPPAVGNLAEARAHWLSADIIAWNVPRLPGAEYRLYYSPTGGLTLTEAGIEGGAFLKLRSVRTGVDAALAARFPQLAEFSALRISADDVERIPELLRGQVALAMYDIYGALYDATSIQIPGVLDDLYATDATLGMVFNEERAPLFNLWAPTAQSVRVHLFPDSDPASEALQVQDMVFDPATGVWQYWGEPDWYGKYYLFEVSVYVPSMQSVVSNVVTDPYSFSLAMNSTRSQIIDLTDPATMPEGWAATAKPALEAPEDIVLYELHMRDFSIYDESVPEAHRGTYLAFTHADSAGMQHLQRLAAAGLTHIHLLPVFDIATIDENAAARIAISREGLSGFPPNGEEQQALINAVRDDDPFNWGYDPFHYTVPEGSYSTAPDGAERIREFRQMVQALNAAGLRVVMDVVYNHTNASGQSDFSVLDQIVPGYYHRLNAEGRVESSTCCANTATEHAMMGRLMVDSVRVWATAYKVDGFRFDLMGHHLRSDMEAVRAMLDSLTTETDGVDGAQVYVYGEGWDFGEVANNARGINATQLNMGGSGIGTFNDRVRDSVRGGNPFGGLQDQGFATGLWVDPNTVDARPPAVQLETLLLFQDRIRVALAGNLRDYSLTDYTGASVTGADVDYNGKPTGYTLDPQEHIVYAEAHDNETFFDVIQTKSPEDLPLSERIRMHHLGIDIPMLSQGVPFFHAGIDMLRSKSGDKDSYNSGDWFNFLDFTYQDNGWGRGLPIADKNRENWSLWGPLLANPDLKPSESDIRGSVAHFEEMLSIRRSSPLFRLRNAEQITQVVRFPDAGAEQTPGLIVMELNDTVGESIDPTYAVIYVLFNAAPETAEYTLESAVGYPLALHPVLADSSDPVVREAAFNPETGTFSVPGRTTAVFVALDAAVQ
;
A
#
# COMPACT_ATOMS: atom_id res chain seq x y z
N MET A 1 55.70 48.02 21.05
CA MET A 1 55.90 48.68 22.37
C MET A 1 54.60 48.55 23.14
N ASN A 2 54.55 47.65 24.13
CA ASN A 2 54.55 47.98 25.58
C ASN A 2 53.22 48.62 26.04
N LYS A 3 52.54 48.23 27.13
CA LYS A 3 52.89 47.35 28.24
C LYS A 3 51.75 47.17 29.30
N PRO A 4 50.42 47.30 29.06
CA PRO A 4 49.46 47.01 30.15
C PRO A 4 48.65 45.71 30.01
N LEU A 5 48.83 44.87 28.96
CA LEU A 5 48.17 43.55 28.89
C LEU A 5 48.92 42.42 29.63
N ARG A 6 50.15 42.68 30.12
CA ARG A 6 51.02 41.65 30.74
C ARG A 6 50.82 41.46 32.25
N THR A 7 50.02 42.28 32.92
CA THR A 7 49.75 42.14 34.36
C THR A 7 48.37 41.53 34.67
N ALA A 8 47.43 41.52 33.72
CA ALA A 8 46.16 40.81 33.86
C ALA A 8 46.28 39.31 33.48
N LEU A 9 47.14 38.97 32.51
CA LEU A 9 47.39 37.57 32.12
C LEU A 9 48.18 36.77 33.16
N LEU A 10 48.97 37.41 34.04
CA LEU A 10 49.70 36.71 35.10
C LEU A 10 48.83 36.38 36.32
N ALA A 11 47.72 37.11 36.54
CA ALA A 11 46.78 36.79 37.61
C ALA A 11 45.78 35.69 37.21
N LEU A 12 45.43 35.59 35.92
CA LEU A 12 44.55 34.55 35.40
C LEU A 12 45.26 33.19 35.24
N SER A 13 46.58 33.19 34.97
CA SER A 13 47.38 31.96 34.87
C SER A 13 47.68 31.33 36.22
N VAL A 14 47.77 32.10 37.31
CA VAL A 14 47.91 31.54 38.68
C VAL A 14 46.56 31.02 39.21
N LEU A 15 45.43 31.55 38.76
CA LEU A 15 44.11 31.01 39.09
C LEU A 15 43.76 29.77 38.25
N MET A 16 44.19 29.71 36.98
CA MET A 16 44.06 28.52 36.14
C MET A 16 45.00 27.37 36.54
N LEU A 17 46.22 27.64 37.05
CA LEU A 17 47.06 26.57 37.64
C LEU A 17 46.51 26.04 38.97
N ALA A 18 45.73 26.83 39.72
CA ALA A 18 45.05 26.36 40.93
C ALA A 18 43.78 25.55 40.62
N LEU A 19 43.08 25.84 39.51
CA LEU A 19 41.97 24.99 39.04
C LEU A 19 42.44 23.72 38.33
N PHE A 20 43.60 23.74 37.64
CA PHE A 20 44.19 22.51 37.08
C PHE A 20 44.72 21.56 38.16
N ALA A 21 45.07 22.07 39.34
CA ALA A 21 45.39 21.24 40.51
C ALA A 21 44.14 20.72 41.27
N MET A 22 42.92 21.10 40.85
CA MET A 22 41.66 20.53 41.37
C MET A 22 40.97 19.56 40.39
N PHE A 23 41.47 19.44 39.16
CA PHE A 23 41.05 18.40 38.20
C PHE A 23 42.05 17.24 38.10
N ALA A 24 42.94 17.11 39.09
CA ALA A 24 43.70 15.91 39.36
C ALA A 24 43.32 15.39 40.76
N ALA A 25 42.04 15.00 40.95
CA ALA A 25 41.57 14.12 42.02
C ALA A 25 40.03 14.00 41.99
N ALA A 26 39.53 13.21 41.05
CA ALA A 26 38.51 12.20 41.33
C ALA A 26 38.71 11.08 40.31
N GLN A 27 39.93 10.55 40.29
CA GLN A 27 40.14 9.18 39.85
C GLN A 27 39.54 8.38 41.01
N ASP A 28 38.53 7.55 40.77
CA ASP A 28 38.31 6.43 41.69
C ASP A 28 39.68 5.74 41.78
N ASP A 29 40.21 5.60 42.99
CA ASP A 29 41.54 5.00 43.17
C ASP A 29 41.53 3.66 42.43
N ALA A 30 42.55 3.42 41.59
CA ALA A 30 42.64 2.17 40.83
C ALA A 30 42.44 0.99 41.80
N PRO A 31 41.57 0.01 41.47
CA PRO A 31 41.19 -1.03 42.40
C PRO A 31 42.45 -1.75 42.88
N ALA A 32 42.55 -1.97 44.18
CA ALA A 32 43.65 -2.74 44.76
C ALA A 32 43.59 -4.21 44.30
N LEU A 33 42.42 -4.69 43.89
CA LEU A 33 42.19 -6.05 43.41
C LEU A 33 41.05 -6.10 42.38
N VAL A 34 41.24 -6.84 41.30
CA VAL A 34 40.19 -7.18 40.33
C VAL A 34 40.09 -8.70 40.23
N VAL A 35 38.94 -9.27 40.54
CA VAL A 35 38.72 -10.72 40.52
C VAL A 35 37.63 -11.08 39.53
N MET A 36 37.92 -11.97 38.59
CA MET A 36 36.90 -12.59 37.74
C MET A 36 36.13 -13.60 38.57
N SER A 37 34.95 -13.17 39.01
CA SER A 37 34.08 -13.86 39.95
C SER A 37 32.92 -14.48 39.20
N GLY A 38 32.73 -15.79 39.35
CA GLY A 38 31.81 -16.53 38.50
C GLY A 38 31.89 -18.04 38.69
N THR A 39 31.20 -18.80 37.84
CA THR A 39 31.24 -20.27 37.83
C THR A 39 32.55 -20.84 37.27
N ILE A 40 33.43 -19.98 36.73
CA ILE A 40 34.81 -20.34 36.34
C ILE A 40 35.70 -20.65 37.55
N GLN A 41 35.35 -20.19 38.75
CA GLN A 41 36.25 -20.19 39.89
C GLN A 41 36.47 -21.58 40.47
N SER A 42 35.43 -22.41 40.59
CA SER A 42 35.58 -23.78 41.11
C SER A 42 36.47 -24.65 40.21
N VAL A 43 36.44 -24.44 38.89
CA VAL A 43 37.27 -25.19 37.94
C VAL A 43 38.71 -24.66 37.86
N LEU A 44 38.94 -23.40 38.23
CA LEU A 44 40.27 -22.76 38.32
C LEU A 44 40.93 -22.89 39.69
N GLY A 45 40.31 -23.61 40.63
CA GLY A 45 40.91 -23.97 41.92
C GLY A 45 40.55 -23.05 43.09
N CYS A 46 39.55 -22.18 42.95
CA CYS A 46 38.96 -21.47 44.08
C CYS A 46 38.15 -22.42 44.99
N PRO A 47 38.00 -22.13 46.29
CA PRO A 47 37.16 -22.91 47.21
C PRO A 47 35.68 -23.02 46.83
N GLY A 48 35.16 -22.12 45.99
CA GLY A 48 33.82 -22.16 45.40
C GLY A 48 33.61 -21.06 44.35
N ASP A 49 32.40 -20.97 43.80
CA ASP A 49 32.03 -19.95 42.81
C ASP A 49 31.59 -18.62 43.44
N TRP A 50 31.67 -17.54 42.65
CA TRP A 50 31.26 -16.17 43.00
C TRP A 50 31.98 -15.56 44.23
N GLN A 51 33.25 -15.93 44.42
CA GLN A 51 34.12 -15.43 45.48
C GLN A 51 34.88 -14.19 45.02
N THR A 52 34.59 -13.03 45.61
CA THR A 52 35.17 -11.74 45.20
C THR A 52 36.62 -11.53 45.57
N ASP A 53 37.17 -12.40 46.44
CA ASP A 53 38.51 -12.33 46.99
C ASP A 53 39.39 -13.54 46.61
N CYS A 54 38.94 -14.37 45.66
CA CYS A 54 39.73 -15.53 45.24
C CYS A 54 40.97 -15.11 44.43
N GLU A 55 42.15 -15.31 45.01
CA GLU A 55 43.44 -15.02 44.34
C GLU A 55 43.65 -15.83 43.06
N ALA A 56 43.04 -17.02 42.92
CA ALA A 56 43.24 -17.88 41.75
C ALA A 56 42.61 -17.33 40.46
N THR A 57 41.63 -16.42 40.58
CA THR A 57 41.03 -15.71 39.43
C THR A 57 41.22 -14.20 39.50
N ALA A 58 42.18 -13.76 40.31
CA ALA A 58 42.60 -12.36 40.33
C ALA A 58 43.34 -12.00 39.03
N LEU A 59 42.98 -10.86 38.46
CA LEU A 59 43.68 -10.31 37.31
C LEU A 59 44.95 -9.60 37.76
N SER A 60 45.95 -9.57 36.88
CA SER A 60 47.16 -8.78 37.06
C SER A 60 47.02 -7.46 36.32
N TYR A 61 47.33 -6.35 37.00
CA TYR A 61 47.41 -5.04 36.36
C TYR A 61 48.70 -4.93 35.55
N ASP A 62 48.57 -4.62 34.26
CA ASP A 62 49.68 -4.24 33.41
C ASP A 62 49.76 -2.70 33.35
N ALA A 63 50.76 -2.14 34.02
CA ALA A 63 51.00 -0.71 34.04
C ALA A 63 51.46 -0.15 32.68
N ASN A 64 51.88 -1.00 31.74
CA ASN A 64 52.20 -0.57 30.39
C ASN A 64 50.92 -0.37 29.60
N ASP A 65 49.92 -1.24 29.70
CA ASP A 65 48.67 -1.13 28.93
C ASP A 65 47.50 -0.50 29.68
N ASP A 66 47.69 -0.16 30.95
CA ASP A 66 46.67 0.40 31.86
C ASP A 66 45.41 -0.48 31.96
N LEU A 67 45.58 -1.80 31.92
CA LEU A 67 44.49 -2.78 31.97
C LEU A 67 44.79 -3.92 32.92
N TRP A 68 43.74 -4.55 33.41
CA TRP A 68 43.82 -5.77 34.19
C TRP A 68 43.59 -6.95 33.27
N SER A 69 44.46 -7.95 33.30
CA SER A 69 44.25 -9.18 32.56
C SER A 69 44.83 -10.41 33.23
N ALA A 70 44.30 -11.57 32.84
CA ALA A 70 44.88 -12.87 33.15
C ALA A 70 44.38 -13.87 32.11
N THR A 71 45.18 -14.91 31.90
CA THR A 71 44.85 -15.99 30.99
C THR A 71 44.71 -17.27 31.79
N PHE A 72 43.59 -17.96 31.60
CA PHE A 72 43.28 -19.21 32.31
C PHE A 72 42.92 -20.30 31.31
N THR A 73 43.36 -21.53 31.57
CA THR A 73 42.90 -22.71 30.81
C THR A 73 41.62 -23.24 31.43
N LEU A 74 40.50 -23.16 30.71
CA LEU A 74 39.20 -23.61 31.16
C LEU A 74 38.79 -24.91 30.43
N PRO A 75 38.28 -25.93 31.15
CA PRO A 75 37.74 -27.12 30.51
C PRO A 75 36.42 -26.80 29.77
N PRO A 76 35.97 -27.67 28.85
CA PRO A 76 34.70 -27.48 28.16
C PRO A 76 33.52 -27.38 29.14
N GLY A 77 32.62 -26.44 28.90
CA GLY A 77 31.48 -26.15 29.76
C GLY A 77 30.86 -24.77 29.50
N ASP A 78 29.71 -24.54 30.13
CA ASP A 78 29.04 -23.24 30.14
C ASP A 78 29.32 -22.54 31.47
N TYR A 79 29.86 -21.35 31.38
CA TYR A 79 30.27 -20.52 32.50
C TYR A 79 29.58 -19.17 32.49
N GLU A 80 29.57 -18.51 33.63
CA GLU A 80 29.13 -17.13 33.78
C GLU A 80 30.10 -16.41 34.73
N TYR A 81 30.42 -15.15 34.44
CA TYR A 81 31.36 -14.37 35.25
C TYR A 81 31.09 -12.86 35.24
N LYS A 82 31.75 -12.15 36.17
CA LYS A 82 31.80 -10.69 36.32
C LYS A 82 33.14 -10.26 36.90
N ALA A 83 33.49 -8.98 36.75
CA ALA A 83 34.60 -8.38 37.48
C ALA A 83 34.11 -7.82 38.83
N ALA A 84 34.63 -8.36 39.93
CA ALA A 84 34.45 -7.79 41.27
C ALA A 84 35.69 -7.01 41.69
N LEU A 85 35.50 -5.83 42.28
CA LEU A 85 36.60 -4.95 42.69
C LEU A 85 36.83 -4.98 44.21
N ASP A 86 38.10 -4.83 44.60
CA ASP A 86 38.56 -4.67 45.99
C ASP A 86 38.12 -5.76 46.96
N GLY A 87 37.90 -6.97 46.45
CA GLY A 87 37.54 -8.12 47.27
C GLY A 87 36.08 -8.16 47.73
N THR A 88 35.21 -7.28 47.22
CA THR A 88 33.79 -7.20 47.60
C THR A 88 32.86 -7.11 46.38
N TRP A 89 31.54 -7.24 46.59
CA TRP A 89 30.54 -7.00 45.54
C TRP A 89 30.06 -5.55 45.49
N ASP A 90 30.56 -4.67 46.36
CA ASP A 90 30.09 -3.27 46.46
C ASP A 90 30.29 -2.51 45.14
N VAL A 91 31.38 -2.82 44.42
CA VAL A 91 31.63 -2.35 43.07
C VAL A 91 31.97 -3.55 42.18
N ASN A 92 31.14 -3.80 41.17
CA ASN A 92 31.33 -4.87 40.22
C ASN A 92 30.71 -4.52 38.86
N TYR A 93 31.22 -5.16 37.81
CA TYR A 93 30.81 -4.91 36.43
C TYR A 93 30.57 -6.22 35.70
N GLY A 94 29.51 -6.23 34.91
CA GLY A 94 29.08 -7.39 34.13
C GLY A 94 28.87 -7.06 32.67
N LEU A 95 27.89 -7.70 32.04
CA LEU A 95 27.55 -7.48 30.64
C LEU A 95 27.32 -5.99 30.35
N HIS A 96 27.80 -5.53 29.20
CA HIS A 96 27.74 -4.16 28.72
C HIS A 96 28.42 -3.09 29.61
N ALA A 97 29.45 -3.48 30.37
CA ALA A 97 30.18 -2.60 31.29
C ALA A 97 29.29 -1.95 32.38
N GLU A 98 28.09 -2.49 32.63
CA GLU A 98 27.14 -1.90 33.56
C GLU A 98 27.55 -2.15 35.03
N PRO A 99 27.49 -1.12 35.90
CA PRO A 99 27.67 -1.31 37.35
C PRO A 99 26.60 -2.26 37.90
N GLY A 100 27.02 -3.39 38.45
CA GLY A 100 26.12 -4.44 38.91
C GLY A 100 25.32 -5.12 37.78
N GLY A 101 25.78 -5.02 36.54
CA GLY A 101 25.13 -5.52 35.32
C GLY A 101 24.84 -7.02 35.31
N ALA A 102 24.30 -7.57 34.22
CA ALA A 102 24.07 -9.02 34.11
C ALA A 102 25.38 -9.82 34.10
N ASN A 103 25.32 -11.14 34.35
CA ASN A 103 26.52 -11.99 34.23
C ASN A 103 26.92 -12.14 32.76
N ILE A 104 28.23 -12.25 32.49
CA ILE A 104 28.75 -12.49 31.14
C ILE A 104 28.79 -14.01 30.91
N PRO A 105 28.02 -14.56 29.97
CA PRO A 105 28.05 -15.99 29.66
C PRO A 105 29.29 -16.34 28.84
N LEU A 106 29.89 -17.51 29.07
CA LEU A 106 31.04 -18.02 28.33
C LEU A 106 30.86 -19.53 28.09
N SER A 107 30.70 -19.94 26.83
CA SER A 107 30.52 -21.34 26.45
C SER A 107 31.75 -21.87 25.71
N LEU A 108 32.30 -22.98 26.19
CA LEU A 108 33.50 -23.61 25.64
C LEU A 108 33.21 -25.05 25.21
N ALA A 109 33.40 -25.35 23.93
CA ALA A 109 33.19 -26.70 23.38
C ALA A 109 34.36 -27.67 23.66
N GLU A 110 35.55 -27.13 23.92
CA GLU A 110 36.75 -27.89 24.28
C GLU A 110 37.60 -27.13 25.30
N GLU A 111 38.66 -27.75 25.80
CA GLU A 111 39.59 -27.09 26.73
C GLU A 111 40.25 -25.92 26.00
N THR A 112 40.02 -24.70 26.51
CA THR A 112 40.37 -23.46 25.82
C THR A 112 41.17 -22.57 26.75
N GLU A 113 42.24 -21.98 26.22
CA GLU A 113 42.95 -20.90 26.90
C GLU A 113 42.17 -19.60 26.67
N VAL A 114 41.58 -19.04 27.74
CA VAL A 114 40.73 -17.85 27.70
C VAL A 114 41.45 -16.70 28.39
N ARG A 115 41.62 -15.60 27.67
CA ARG A 115 42.17 -14.35 28.17
C ARG A 115 41.03 -13.44 28.62
N PHE A 116 41.05 -13.03 29.88
CA PHE A 116 40.08 -12.11 30.47
C PHE A 116 40.71 -10.73 30.61
N ILE A 117 39.95 -9.70 30.27
CA ILE A 117 40.38 -8.30 30.34
C ILE A 117 39.35 -7.49 31.11
N TYR A 118 39.84 -6.62 31.98
CA TYR A 118 39.07 -5.54 32.59
C TYR A 118 39.79 -4.22 32.41
N HIS A 119 39.10 -3.25 31.81
CA HIS A 119 39.59 -1.89 31.68
C HIS A 119 38.90 -0.99 32.70
N HIS A 120 39.66 -0.44 33.64
CA HIS A 120 39.06 0.27 34.78
C HIS A 120 38.34 1.57 34.36
N GLY A 121 38.86 2.30 33.37
CA GLY A 121 38.29 3.59 32.96
C GLY A 121 36.95 3.50 32.20
N THR A 122 36.71 2.40 31.49
CA THR A 122 35.46 2.16 30.73
C THR A 122 34.58 1.11 31.38
N HIS A 123 35.10 0.45 32.42
CA HIS A 123 34.52 -0.70 33.09
C HIS A 123 34.21 -1.90 32.18
N TRP A 124 34.78 -1.91 30.97
CA TRP A 124 34.57 -3.00 30.03
C TRP A 124 35.21 -4.27 30.55
N VAL A 125 34.41 -5.33 30.63
CA VAL A 125 34.80 -6.68 31.04
C VAL A 125 34.57 -7.57 29.83
N THR A 126 35.61 -8.26 29.39
CA THR A 126 35.53 -9.12 28.20
C THR A 126 36.46 -10.33 28.28
N ASP A 127 36.27 -11.27 27.35
CA ASP A 127 37.12 -12.43 27.15
C ASP A 127 37.41 -12.69 25.66
N SER A 128 38.49 -13.43 25.41
CA SER A 128 38.97 -13.75 24.06
C SER A 128 38.10 -14.74 23.26
N VAL A 129 36.96 -15.19 23.79
CA VAL A 129 36.03 -16.11 23.11
C VAL A 129 34.79 -15.36 22.64
N ASN A 130 34.18 -14.57 23.52
CA ASN A 130 32.98 -13.79 23.23
C ASN A 130 33.27 -12.51 22.45
N SER A 131 34.48 -11.97 22.54
CA SER A 131 34.88 -10.76 21.82
C SER A 131 36.22 -10.94 21.12
N LEU A 132 36.39 -10.22 20.01
CA LEU A 132 37.67 -10.17 19.32
C LEU A 132 38.55 -9.15 20.07
N ILE A 133 39.72 -9.59 20.56
CA ILE A 133 40.69 -8.65 21.14
C ILE A 133 41.37 -7.94 19.99
N VAL A 134 40.88 -6.75 19.64
CA VAL A 134 41.37 -5.94 18.53
C VAL A 134 42.07 -4.68 19.02
N ASN A 135 43.19 -4.35 18.40
CA ASN A 135 43.89 -3.10 18.60
C ASN A 135 44.27 -2.48 17.25
N VAL A 136 44.77 -1.25 17.31
CA VAL A 136 45.09 -0.49 16.09
C VAL A 136 46.58 -0.15 16.02
N PRO A 137 47.43 -1.05 15.49
CA PRO A 137 48.84 -0.73 15.34
C PRO A 137 49.08 0.26 14.21
N GLY A 138 50.10 1.10 14.38
CA GLY A 138 50.39 2.15 13.42
C GLY A 138 51.67 2.91 13.72
N SER A 139 52.02 3.83 12.82
CA SER A 139 53.17 4.72 12.97
C SER A 139 52.97 5.81 14.03
N TYR A 140 51.80 5.87 14.68
CA TYR A 140 51.47 6.82 15.75
C TYR A 140 51.69 6.23 17.15
N GLN A 141 51.95 4.92 17.23
CA GLN A 141 51.93 4.19 18.49
C GLN A 141 53.01 4.61 19.49
N ASP A 142 54.14 5.14 19.00
CA ASP A 142 55.19 5.72 19.83
C ASP A 142 54.73 6.97 20.60
N GLU A 143 53.81 7.75 20.03
CA GLU A 143 53.21 8.92 20.66
C GLU A 143 52.32 8.56 21.86
N ILE A 144 51.75 7.35 21.87
CA ILE A 144 50.98 6.80 23.01
C ILE A 144 51.86 5.93 23.94
N GLY A 145 53.16 5.84 23.64
CA GLY A 145 54.15 5.14 24.45
C GLY A 145 54.20 3.62 24.22
N CYS A 146 53.96 3.17 23.00
CA CYS A 146 54.24 1.82 22.48
C CYS A 146 55.45 1.85 21.52
N GLY A 147 55.87 0.72 20.95
CA GLY A 147 56.65 0.72 19.71
C GLY A 147 55.77 0.98 18.48
N GLU A 148 56.31 1.61 17.43
CA GLU A 148 55.58 1.72 16.14
C GLU A 148 55.23 0.34 15.58
N TRP A 149 54.01 0.18 15.05
CA TRP A 149 53.52 -1.05 14.42
C TRP A 149 53.56 -2.30 15.32
N GLU A 150 53.32 -2.12 16.60
CA GLU A 150 53.34 -3.18 17.62
C GLU A 150 51.92 -3.71 17.89
N PRO A 151 51.52 -4.87 17.33
CA PRO A 151 50.21 -5.47 17.60
C PRO A 151 50.06 -5.97 19.03
N GLY A 152 51.16 -6.16 19.77
CA GLY A 152 51.09 -6.51 21.18
C GLY A 152 50.79 -5.35 22.13
N CYS A 153 50.78 -4.09 21.66
CA CYS A 153 50.51 -2.97 22.56
C CYS A 153 49.01 -2.74 22.69
N LEU A 154 48.47 -2.97 23.89
CA LEU A 154 47.04 -2.84 24.17
C LEU A 154 46.64 -1.44 24.66
N LYS A 155 47.59 -0.50 24.75
CA LYS A 155 47.25 0.93 24.86
C LYS A 155 46.37 1.44 23.70
N SER A 156 46.34 0.75 22.56
CA SER A 156 45.43 1.03 21.44
C SER A 156 44.31 -0.01 21.28
N LEU A 157 43.94 -0.69 22.37
CA LEU A 157 42.82 -1.63 22.42
C LEU A 157 41.51 -0.91 22.04
N LEU A 158 40.84 -1.41 21.01
CA LEU A 158 39.49 -0.99 20.64
C LEU A 158 38.48 -1.72 21.53
N GLN A 159 37.49 -0.99 22.04
CA GLN A 159 36.53 -1.49 23.01
C GLN A 159 35.10 -1.41 22.49
N ASP A 160 34.29 -2.42 22.78
CA ASP A 160 32.86 -2.50 22.43
C ASP A 160 32.04 -2.74 23.71
N PRO A 161 31.83 -1.69 24.53
CA PRO A 161 31.15 -1.84 25.81
C PRO A 161 29.64 -2.02 25.68
N ASP A 162 28.98 -1.70 24.57
CA ASP A 162 27.53 -1.88 24.37
C ASP A 162 27.16 -3.11 23.54
N GLY A 163 28.14 -3.77 22.91
CA GLY A 163 27.98 -5.05 22.23
C GLY A 163 27.32 -4.94 20.87
N ASP A 164 27.40 -3.77 20.23
CA ASP A 164 26.78 -3.50 18.92
C ASP A 164 27.65 -3.96 17.73
N GLY A 165 28.86 -4.45 17.99
CA GLY A 165 29.82 -4.90 16.99
C GLY A 165 30.74 -3.79 16.45
N VAL A 166 30.71 -2.60 17.05
CA VAL A 166 31.55 -1.44 16.73
C VAL A 166 32.55 -1.18 17.85
N TYR A 167 33.82 -1.45 17.59
CA TYR A 167 34.90 -1.27 18.55
C TYR A 167 35.54 0.12 18.41
N VAL A 168 35.82 0.80 19.52
CA VAL A 168 36.29 2.19 19.53
C VAL A 168 37.54 2.39 20.42
N PHE A 169 38.49 3.19 19.95
CA PHE A 169 39.68 3.63 20.69
C PHE A 169 39.98 5.08 20.32
N SER A 170 40.26 5.94 21.31
CA SER A 170 40.55 7.36 21.07
C SER A 170 41.81 7.80 21.79
N THR A 171 42.65 8.61 21.13
CA THR A 171 43.89 9.15 21.70
C THR A 171 44.24 10.52 21.12
N ALA A 172 44.95 11.37 21.87
CA ALA A 172 45.42 12.66 21.38
C ALA A 172 46.83 12.54 20.78
N LEU A 173 47.01 13.02 19.55
CA LEU A 173 48.27 12.92 18.81
C LEU A 173 48.86 14.29 18.45
N PRO A 174 50.20 14.42 18.33
CA PRO A 174 50.83 15.61 17.74
C PRO A 174 50.42 15.85 16.29
N ALA A 175 50.66 17.05 15.77
CA ALA A 175 50.42 17.33 14.35
C ALA A 175 51.41 16.51 13.49
N GLY A 176 50.89 15.74 12.54
CA GLY A 176 51.69 14.83 11.74
C GLY A 176 50.85 13.97 10.79
N SER A 177 51.51 13.30 9.85
CA SER A 177 50.88 12.28 9.02
C SER A 177 51.27 10.90 9.55
N TYR A 178 50.27 10.05 9.75
CA TYR A 178 50.40 8.75 10.37
C TYR A 178 49.72 7.68 9.51
N GLU A 179 50.02 6.43 9.79
CA GLU A 179 49.34 5.27 9.24
C GLU A 179 48.90 4.33 10.36
N ALA A 180 47.81 3.60 10.13
CA ALA A 180 47.26 2.64 11.07
C ALA A 180 46.63 1.44 10.35
N LYS A 181 46.45 0.35 11.08
CA LYS A 181 45.79 -0.87 10.63
C LYS A 181 45.16 -1.59 11.82
N VAL A 182 44.11 -2.38 11.62
CA VAL A 182 43.55 -3.21 12.69
C VAL A 182 44.29 -4.54 12.76
N ALA A 183 44.67 -4.96 13.96
CA ALA A 183 45.19 -6.28 14.27
C ALA A 183 44.30 -6.96 15.32
N ALA A 184 44.18 -8.28 15.25
CA ALA A 184 43.43 -9.07 16.21
C ALA A 184 44.35 -10.05 16.94
N ASN A 185 44.00 -10.35 18.19
CA ASN A 185 44.69 -11.32 19.05
C ASN A 185 46.19 -11.02 19.22
N GLU A 186 46.53 -9.74 19.33
CA GLU A 186 47.88 -9.26 19.64
C GLU A 186 48.95 -9.69 18.59
N SER A 187 48.51 -10.09 17.39
CA SER A 187 49.37 -10.58 16.30
C SER A 187 48.92 -10.05 14.93
N TRP A 188 49.79 -10.18 13.92
CA TRP A 188 49.45 -9.82 12.54
C TRP A 188 48.76 -10.95 11.76
N ASP A 189 48.52 -12.12 12.36
CA ASP A 189 47.95 -13.27 11.65
C ASP A 189 46.53 -12.99 11.13
N LEU A 190 45.78 -12.14 11.86
CA LEU A 190 44.47 -11.65 11.48
C LEU A 190 44.45 -10.12 11.57
N ASN A 191 44.33 -9.45 10.43
CA ASN A 191 44.40 -8.00 10.34
C ASN A 191 43.59 -7.46 9.15
N TRP A 192 43.11 -6.23 9.27
CA TRP A 192 42.32 -5.56 8.23
C TRP A 192 42.85 -4.16 7.96
N GLY A 193 42.98 -3.85 6.67
CA GLY A 193 43.47 -2.57 6.16
C GLY A 193 42.37 -1.75 5.49
N GLU A 194 42.77 -0.92 4.55
CA GLU A 194 41.88 -0.05 3.77
C GLU A 194 40.66 -0.81 3.21
N SER A 195 39.48 -0.20 3.34
CA SER A 195 38.18 -0.77 2.94
C SER A 195 37.80 -2.11 3.60
N GLY A 196 38.39 -2.43 4.75
CA GLY A 196 38.09 -3.68 5.49
C GLY A 196 38.69 -4.93 4.83
N ALA A 197 39.64 -4.78 3.91
CA ALA A 197 40.30 -5.91 3.27
C ALA A 197 41.24 -6.63 4.24
N GLN A 198 41.07 -7.95 4.40
CA GLN A 198 42.00 -8.77 5.17
C GLN A 198 43.39 -8.73 4.52
N ASN A 199 44.44 -8.46 5.31
CA ASN A 199 45.78 -8.17 4.80
C ASN A 199 45.86 -6.97 3.82
N GLY A 200 44.87 -6.07 3.85
CA GLY A 200 44.78 -4.88 2.99
C GLY A 200 45.89 -3.85 3.24
N ALA A 201 45.89 -2.77 2.47
CA ALA A 201 46.85 -1.67 2.63
C ALA A 201 46.68 -0.95 3.98
N ASN A 202 47.71 -0.25 4.45
CA ASN A 202 47.63 0.60 5.64
C ASN A 202 46.68 1.78 5.40
N ILE A 203 46.00 2.25 6.45
CA ILE A 203 45.11 3.41 6.38
C ILE A 203 45.89 4.65 6.82
N SER A 204 46.16 5.55 5.88
CA SER A 204 46.84 6.83 6.16
C SER A 204 45.87 7.88 6.71
N PHE A 205 46.33 8.67 7.68
CA PHE A 205 45.57 9.77 8.28
C PHE A 205 46.50 10.95 8.64
N THR A 206 45.96 12.16 8.83
CA THR A 206 46.78 13.36 9.13
C THR A 206 46.15 14.21 10.23
N VAL A 207 46.93 14.44 11.28
CA VAL A 207 46.60 15.27 12.43
C VAL A 207 47.09 16.69 12.17
N ALA A 208 46.18 17.67 12.16
CA ALA A 208 46.43 19.03 11.69
C ALA A 208 47.03 19.94 12.78
N ALA A 209 46.79 19.65 14.06
CA ALA A 209 47.28 20.43 15.19
C ALA A 209 47.67 19.54 16.37
N ASP A 210 48.67 19.98 17.14
CA ASP A 210 49.17 19.25 18.30
C ASP A 210 48.06 19.02 19.33
N GLY A 211 47.93 17.77 19.78
CA GLY A 211 46.96 17.38 20.82
C GLY A 211 45.53 17.20 20.29
N GLN A 212 45.33 17.08 18.98
CA GLN A 212 44.02 16.69 18.42
C GLN A 212 43.71 15.23 18.75
N VAL A 213 42.47 14.99 19.19
CA VAL A 213 41.97 13.64 19.47
C VAL A 213 41.68 12.93 18.15
N VAL A 214 42.24 11.73 18.01
CA VAL A 214 41.99 10.79 16.92
C VAL A 214 41.22 9.61 17.49
N GLU A 215 40.07 9.31 16.89
CA GLU A 215 39.23 8.16 17.21
C GLU A 215 39.30 7.13 16.09
N PHE A 216 39.54 5.89 16.47
CA PHE A 216 39.55 4.73 15.59
C PHE A 216 38.28 3.92 15.87
N ARG A 217 37.46 3.72 14.85
CA ARG A 217 36.25 2.89 14.89
C ARG A 217 36.40 1.69 14.00
N PHE A 218 36.18 0.48 14.51
CA PHE A 218 36.24 -0.76 13.76
C PHE A 218 34.86 -1.46 13.80
N ASP A 219 34.19 -1.50 12.65
CA ASP A 219 32.83 -2.02 12.51
C ASP A 219 32.86 -3.44 11.92
N THR A 220 32.60 -4.44 12.77
CA THR A 220 32.58 -5.85 12.36
C THR A 220 31.30 -6.22 11.58
N THR A 221 30.23 -5.43 11.68
CA THR A 221 28.97 -5.62 10.95
C THR A 221 29.04 -5.13 9.51
N LYS A 222 29.96 -4.20 9.21
CA LYS A 222 30.17 -3.61 7.88
C LYS A 222 31.49 -4.07 7.25
N ASN A 223 31.66 -5.38 7.08
CA ASN A 223 32.83 -5.98 6.43
C ASN A 223 34.17 -5.62 7.09
N ASN A 224 34.24 -5.50 8.42
CA ASN A 224 35.46 -5.22 9.18
C ASN A 224 36.16 -3.91 8.75
N VAL A 225 35.38 -2.86 8.50
CA VAL A 225 35.92 -1.57 8.07
C VAL A 225 36.39 -0.76 9.27
N MET A 226 37.63 -0.26 9.22
CA MET A 226 38.13 0.74 10.17
C MET A 226 37.97 2.16 9.61
N THR A 227 37.36 3.05 10.39
CA THR A 227 37.26 4.48 10.13
C THR A 227 38.12 5.24 11.14
N ILE A 228 38.93 6.19 10.67
CA ILE A 228 39.78 7.05 11.51
C ILE A 228 39.21 8.47 11.45
N ILE A 229 38.90 9.03 12.62
CA ILE A 229 38.25 10.32 12.80
C ILE A 229 39.24 11.22 13.54
N ILE A 230 39.52 12.42 13.02
CA ILE A 230 40.57 13.31 13.55
C ILE A 230 39.95 14.64 13.97
N GLY A 231 40.20 15.07 15.20
CA GLY A 231 39.73 16.35 15.72
C GLY A 231 38.47 16.27 16.59
N GLY A 232 38.13 15.10 17.13
CA GLY A 232 36.94 14.97 17.99
C GLY A 232 35.64 15.40 17.30
N GLU A 233 35.52 15.15 16.00
CA GLU A 233 34.21 15.12 15.38
C GLU A 233 33.56 13.81 15.85
N ALA A 234 32.53 13.89 16.69
CA ALA A 234 31.48 12.89 16.61
C ALA A 234 31.12 12.69 15.11
N PRO A 235 30.68 11.49 14.66
CA PRO A 235 30.14 11.37 13.30
C PRO A 235 29.23 12.57 13.05
N PRO A 236 29.30 13.26 11.90
CA PRO A 236 28.66 14.56 11.75
C PRO A 236 27.18 14.39 11.99
N ALA A 237 26.74 14.74 13.19
CA ALA A 237 25.36 14.67 13.61
C ALA A 237 24.87 16.11 13.74
N VAL A 238 25.05 16.86 12.64
CA VAL A 238 24.31 18.10 12.48
C VAL A 238 23.07 17.68 11.71
N GLY A 239 21.95 17.62 12.42
CA GLY A 239 20.70 17.12 11.89
C GLY A 239 20.19 17.83 10.63
N ASN A 240 18.95 17.53 10.23
CA ASN A 240 18.38 18.09 9.01
C ASN A 240 16.99 18.64 9.27
N LEU A 241 16.82 19.96 9.16
CA LEU A 241 15.51 20.62 9.28
C LEU A 241 14.67 20.52 8.00
N ALA A 242 15.25 20.07 6.88
CA ALA A 242 14.47 19.73 5.68
C ALA A 242 13.80 18.35 5.80
N GLU A 243 14.21 17.54 6.77
CA GLU A 243 13.61 16.23 7.06
C GLU A 243 12.83 16.29 8.37
N ALA A 244 11.69 15.60 8.41
CA ALA A 244 10.88 15.44 9.61
C ALA A 244 10.95 13.99 10.12
N ARG A 245 11.99 13.68 10.90
CA ARG A 245 12.31 12.34 11.43
C ARG A 245 11.75 12.09 12.84
N ALA A 246 11.08 13.08 13.41
CA ALA A 246 10.35 12.96 14.67
C ALA A 246 8.84 13.02 14.43
N HIS A 247 8.05 12.46 15.34
CA HIS A 247 6.60 12.37 15.24
C HIS A 247 5.94 12.85 16.52
N TRP A 248 5.07 13.85 16.43
CA TRP A 248 4.28 14.35 17.54
C TRP A 248 2.99 13.54 17.66
N LEU A 249 2.92 12.66 18.66
CA LEU A 249 1.90 11.60 18.72
C LEU A 249 0.64 12.00 19.50
N SER A 250 0.79 12.85 20.51
CA SER A 250 -0.29 13.38 21.33
C SER A 250 0.05 14.76 21.88
N ALA A 251 -0.85 15.38 22.62
CA ALA A 251 -0.65 16.67 23.26
C ALA A 251 0.60 16.72 24.17
N ASP A 252 1.15 15.60 24.62
CA ASP A 252 2.37 15.65 25.45
C ASP A 252 3.47 14.67 25.07
N ILE A 253 3.29 13.82 24.05
CA ILE A 253 4.29 12.83 23.62
C ILE A 253 4.79 13.09 22.20
N ILE A 254 6.11 13.06 22.06
CA ILE A 254 6.83 13.07 20.79
C ILE A 254 7.70 11.82 20.71
N ALA A 255 7.65 11.09 19.61
CA ALA A 255 8.53 9.96 19.31
C ALA A 255 9.65 10.40 18.37
N TRP A 256 10.88 9.97 18.64
CA TRP A 256 12.04 10.28 17.79
C TRP A 256 13.04 9.11 17.84
N ASN A 257 13.50 8.66 16.68
CA ASN A 257 14.47 7.59 16.56
C ASN A 257 15.90 8.08 16.86
N VAL A 258 16.19 8.30 18.14
CA VAL A 258 17.51 8.67 18.65
C VAL A 258 17.87 7.81 19.87
N PRO A 259 19.17 7.53 20.09
CA PRO A 259 19.60 6.81 21.27
C PRO A 259 19.27 7.59 22.55
N ARG A 260 19.06 6.86 23.64
CA ARG A 260 18.84 7.45 24.96
C ARG A 260 20.17 7.70 25.64
N LEU A 261 20.67 8.92 25.54
CA LEU A 261 21.89 9.32 26.23
C LEU A 261 21.57 9.82 27.64
N PRO A 262 22.13 9.21 28.71
CA PRO A 262 21.95 9.70 30.07
C PRO A 262 22.37 11.17 30.20
N GLY A 263 21.49 12.03 30.70
CA GLY A 263 21.78 13.45 30.90
C GLY A 263 21.67 14.34 29.65
N ALA A 264 21.30 13.79 28.49
CA ALA A 264 21.04 14.58 27.30
C ALA A 264 19.87 15.56 27.49
N GLU A 265 19.97 16.72 26.84
CA GLU A 265 18.93 17.73 26.81
C GLU A 265 18.18 17.69 25.49
N TYR A 266 16.86 17.58 25.56
CA TYR A 266 15.96 17.59 24.41
C TYR A 266 15.19 18.92 24.38
N ARG A 267 15.14 19.57 23.23
CA ARG A 267 14.48 20.87 23.05
C ARG A 267 13.54 20.84 21.86
N LEU A 268 12.30 21.31 22.05
CA LEU A 268 11.33 21.60 20.99
C LEU A 268 11.42 23.08 20.65
N TYR A 269 12.04 23.40 19.51
CA TYR A 269 12.13 24.73 18.96
C TYR A 269 10.86 25.08 18.17
N TYR A 270 10.49 26.36 18.20
CA TYR A 270 9.36 26.88 17.46
C TYR A 270 9.57 28.31 16.97
N SER A 271 9.00 28.63 15.81
CA SER A 271 8.91 29.98 15.25
C SER A 271 7.55 30.20 14.58
N PRO A 272 6.75 31.21 15.02
CA PRO A 272 5.43 31.47 14.44
C PRO A 272 5.46 31.79 12.93
N THR A 273 6.54 32.37 12.42
CA THR A 273 6.64 32.79 11.00
C THR A 273 7.62 31.93 10.20
N GLY A 274 8.15 30.85 10.78
CA GLY A 274 9.28 30.10 10.22
C GLY A 274 10.63 30.79 10.41
N GLY A 275 11.65 30.32 9.69
CA GLY A 275 13.01 30.86 9.77
C GLY A 275 13.91 30.24 10.84
N LEU A 276 13.53 29.08 11.39
CA LEU A 276 14.47 28.28 12.18
C LEU A 276 15.62 27.81 11.27
N THR A 277 16.85 28.05 11.72
CA THR A 277 18.07 27.65 11.01
C THR A 277 18.91 26.77 11.89
N LEU A 278 19.48 25.71 11.31
CA LEU A 278 20.40 24.84 12.00
C LEU A 278 21.84 25.34 11.85
N THR A 279 22.55 25.49 12.96
CA THR A 279 23.98 25.80 13.04
C THR A 279 24.71 24.67 13.79
N GLU A 280 26.04 24.70 13.82
CA GLU A 280 26.85 23.77 14.63
C GLU A 280 26.50 23.84 16.13
N ALA A 281 26.00 24.98 16.61
CA ALA A 281 25.58 25.17 17.99
C ALA A 281 24.12 24.72 18.24
N GLY A 282 23.40 24.30 17.20
CA GLY A 282 22.00 23.90 17.26
C GLY A 282 21.04 24.85 16.53
N ILE A 283 19.77 24.82 16.91
CA ILE A 283 18.73 25.59 16.22
C ILE A 283 18.71 27.04 16.71
N GLU A 284 18.72 27.98 15.76
CA GLU A 284 18.58 29.42 15.97
C GLU A 284 17.31 29.96 15.27
N GLY A 285 16.94 31.22 15.55
CA GLY A 285 15.82 31.90 14.88
C GLY A 285 14.45 31.76 15.56
N GLY A 286 14.36 31.09 16.72
CA GLY A 286 13.11 30.90 17.46
C GLY A 286 13.30 30.73 18.96
N ALA A 287 12.22 30.34 19.64
CA ALA A 287 12.23 29.98 21.07
C ALA A 287 12.12 28.45 21.22
N PHE A 288 12.34 27.92 22.43
CA PHE A 288 12.22 26.49 22.68
C PHE A 288 11.58 26.12 24.01
N LEU A 289 11.02 24.91 24.07
CA LEU A 289 10.60 24.21 25.28
C LEU A 289 11.58 23.08 25.60
N LYS A 290 11.81 22.80 26.88
CA LYS A 290 12.59 21.61 27.28
C LYS A 290 11.69 20.40 27.36
N LEU A 291 12.14 19.28 26.79
CA LEU A 291 11.45 18.00 26.84
C LEU A 291 12.11 17.05 27.84
N ARG A 292 11.35 16.09 28.36
CA ARG A 292 11.85 15.03 29.24
C ARG A 292 11.80 13.69 28.54
N SER A 293 12.89 12.93 28.57
CA SER A 293 12.87 11.55 28.07
C SER A 293 11.95 10.66 28.93
N VAL A 294 11.14 9.83 28.27
CA VAL A 294 10.25 8.84 28.90
C VAL A 294 10.94 7.48 28.91
N ARG A 295 11.29 7.01 30.11
CA ARG A 295 12.08 5.77 30.30
C ARG A 295 11.43 4.50 29.74
N THR A 296 10.11 4.46 29.66
CA THR A 296 9.40 3.28 29.15
C THR A 296 9.23 3.30 27.62
N GLY A 297 9.62 4.38 26.94
CA GLY A 297 9.34 4.56 25.51
C GLY A 297 7.91 4.99 25.23
N VAL A 298 7.48 4.78 23.98
CA VAL A 298 6.09 4.98 23.54
C VAL A 298 5.20 3.98 24.30
N ASP A 299 4.07 4.43 24.84
CA ASP A 299 3.18 3.54 25.57
C ASP A 299 2.38 2.60 24.64
N ALA A 300 1.77 1.57 25.20
CA ALA A 300 1.09 0.54 24.42
C ALA A 300 -0.10 1.06 23.59
N ALA A 301 -0.77 2.13 24.02
CA ALA A 301 -1.92 2.68 23.28
C ALA A 301 -1.43 3.45 22.04
N LEU A 302 -0.39 4.27 22.20
CA LEU A 302 0.25 4.96 21.08
C LEU A 302 0.97 3.98 20.15
N ALA A 303 1.62 2.94 20.67
CA ALA A 303 2.25 1.90 19.87
C ALA A 303 1.23 1.08 19.06
N ALA A 304 0.02 0.85 19.58
CA ALA A 304 -1.04 0.19 18.82
C ALA A 304 -1.56 1.07 17.66
N ARG A 305 -1.62 2.38 17.86
CA ARG A 305 -2.04 3.35 16.83
C ARG A 305 -0.94 3.65 15.81
N PHE A 306 0.32 3.62 16.23
CA PHE A 306 1.49 3.91 15.41
C PHE A 306 2.53 2.77 15.53
N PRO A 307 2.22 1.55 15.05
CA PRO A 307 3.07 0.37 15.24
C PRO A 307 4.49 0.55 14.72
N GLN A 308 4.65 1.28 13.61
CA GLN A 308 5.96 1.62 13.04
C GLN A 308 6.85 2.49 13.95
N LEU A 309 6.29 3.11 14.99
CA LEU A 309 6.99 4.00 15.92
C LEU A 309 7.15 3.41 17.32
N ALA A 310 6.70 2.17 17.55
CA ALA A 310 6.64 1.55 18.87
C ALA A 310 8.00 1.53 19.59
N GLU A 311 9.07 1.27 18.84
CA GLU A 311 10.44 1.16 19.37
C GLU A 311 11.17 2.51 19.51
N PHE A 312 10.53 3.63 19.16
CA PHE A 312 11.18 4.94 19.20
C PHE A 312 11.36 5.46 20.63
N SER A 313 12.33 6.34 20.83
CA SER A 313 12.44 7.09 22.07
C SER A 313 11.28 8.06 22.21
N ALA A 314 10.60 8.04 23.37
CA ALA A 314 9.53 8.98 23.67
C ALA A 314 10.04 10.16 24.51
N LEU A 315 9.62 11.36 24.13
CA LEU A 315 9.92 12.64 24.75
C LEU A 315 8.61 13.27 25.21
N ARG A 316 8.59 13.81 26.43
CA ARG A 316 7.41 14.38 27.07
C ARG A 316 7.52 15.89 27.22
N ILE A 317 6.45 16.58 26.84
CA ILE A 317 6.24 18.02 27.07
C ILE A 317 5.78 18.21 28.53
N SER A 318 6.25 19.26 29.19
CA SER A 318 5.82 19.57 30.56
C SER A 318 4.32 19.89 30.61
N ALA A 319 3.63 19.46 31.66
CA ALA A 319 2.20 19.77 31.86
C ALA A 319 1.93 21.29 31.82
N ASP A 320 2.88 22.11 32.29
CA ASP A 320 2.77 23.58 32.27
C ASP A 320 2.84 24.18 30.86
N ASP A 321 3.37 23.44 29.87
CA ASP A 321 3.54 23.91 28.49
C ASP A 321 2.47 23.37 27.53
N VAL A 322 1.65 22.39 27.95
CA VAL A 322 0.66 21.73 27.08
C VAL A 322 -0.36 22.74 26.51
N GLU A 323 -0.79 23.72 27.31
CA GLU A 323 -1.75 24.76 26.87
C GLU A 323 -1.21 25.65 25.73
N ARG A 324 0.10 25.65 25.48
CA ARG A 324 0.75 26.47 24.45
C ARG A 324 0.77 25.78 23.09
N ILE A 325 0.61 24.46 23.04
CA ILE A 325 0.78 23.63 21.85
C ILE A 325 -0.12 24.07 20.68
N PRO A 326 -1.42 24.38 20.88
CA PRO A 326 -2.27 24.94 19.83
C PRO A 326 -1.65 26.14 19.09
N GLU A 327 -0.93 27.02 19.78
CA GLU A 327 -0.25 28.16 19.18
C GLU A 327 1.02 27.74 18.42
N LEU A 328 1.79 26.79 18.98
CA LEU A 328 3.05 26.31 18.39
C LEU A 328 2.81 25.59 17.06
N LEU A 329 1.73 24.80 16.97
CA LEU A 329 1.39 24.00 15.79
C LEU A 329 0.99 24.83 14.55
N ARG A 330 0.82 26.15 14.71
CA ARG A 330 0.54 27.08 13.59
C ARG A 330 1.79 27.71 12.97
N GLY A 331 2.96 27.38 13.50
CA GLY A 331 4.26 27.85 13.02
C GLY A 331 5.19 26.70 12.68
N GLN A 332 6.46 27.04 12.47
CA GLN A 332 7.51 26.05 12.33
C GLN A 332 7.84 25.44 13.70
N VAL A 333 7.99 24.13 13.74
CA VAL A 333 8.44 23.37 14.91
C VAL A 333 9.56 22.40 14.52
N ALA A 334 10.53 22.21 15.41
CA ALA A 334 11.68 21.33 15.20
C ALA A 334 12.24 20.82 16.53
N LEU A 335 12.92 19.69 16.52
CA LEU A 335 13.63 19.14 17.67
C LEU A 335 15.14 19.34 17.54
N ALA A 336 15.79 19.50 18.69
CA ALA A 336 17.22 19.28 18.81
C ALA A 336 17.55 18.50 20.09
N MET A 337 18.52 17.62 19.99
CA MET A 337 19.12 16.87 21.09
C MET A 337 20.53 17.38 21.34
N TYR A 338 20.88 17.56 22.60
CA TYR A 338 22.22 17.96 23.04
C TYR A 338 22.77 16.92 23.99
N ASP A 339 24.06 16.62 23.86
CA ASP A 339 24.75 15.70 24.75
C ASP A 339 25.02 16.32 26.14
N ILE A 340 25.66 15.56 27.02
CA ILE A 340 26.00 16.00 28.39
C ILE A 340 27.02 17.16 28.45
N TYR A 341 27.75 17.40 27.36
CA TYR A 341 28.71 18.49 27.22
C TYR A 341 28.08 19.75 26.60
N GLY A 342 26.82 19.66 26.18
CA GLY A 342 26.06 20.73 25.54
C GLY A 342 26.34 20.88 24.04
N ALA A 343 26.98 19.90 23.41
CA ALA A 343 27.15 19.84 21.96
C ALA A 343 25.85 19.35 21.30
N LEU A 344 25.54 19.87 20.11
CA LEU A 344 24.42 19.39 19.31
C LEU A 344 24.69 17.93 18.91
N TYR A 345 23.75 17.04 19.23
CA TYR A 345 23.78 15.64 18.87
C TYR A 345 22.93 15.34 17.64
N ASP A 346 21.72 15.88 17.53
CA ASP A 346 20.90 15.75 16.32
C ASP A 346 19.82 16.84 16.30
N ALA A 347 19.26 17.12 15.12
CA ALA A 347 18.13 18.01 14.92
C ALA A 347 17.24 17.55 13.77
N THR A 348 15.93 17.82 13.86
CA THR A 348 15.00 17.46 12.78
C THR A 348 13.71 18.28 12.88
N SER A 349 13.02 18.45 11.76
CA SER A 349 11.61 18.87 11.78
C SER A 349 10.73 17.74 12.36
N ILE A 350 9.45 18.01 12.57
CA ILE A 350 8.53 17.07 13.22
C ILE A 350 7.26 16.87 12.39
N GLN A 351 6.82 15.63 12.25
CA GLN A 351 5.53 15.26 11.68
C GLN A 351 4.46 15.40 12.76
N ILE A 352 3.36 16.07 12.46
CA ILE A 352 2.33 16.47 13.43
C ILE A 352 0.94 15.79 13.31
N PRO A 353 0.63 14.81 12.43
CA PRO A 353 -0.72 14.27 12.37
C PRO A 353 -1.29 13.71 13.70
N GLY A 354 -0.47 13.01 14.48
CA GLY A 354 -0.90 12.39 15.73
C GLY A 354 -1.44 13.40 16.76
N VAL A 355 -0.71 14.50 16.98
CA VAL A 355 -1.13 15.59 17.88
C VAL A 355 -2.29 16.39 17.31
N LEU A 356 -2.41 16.53 15.98
CA LEU A 356 -3.57 17.19 15.38
C LEU A 356 -4.85 16.38 15.62
N ASP A 357 -4.80 15.05 15.49
CA ASP A 357 -5.93 14.19 15.83
C ASP A 357 -6.27 14.24 17.33
N ASP A 358 -5.26 14.18 18.20
CA ASP A 358 -5.46 14.21 19.66
C ASP A 358 -6.14 15.51 20.13
N LEU A 359 -5.87 16.64 19.47
CA LEU A 359 -6.41 17.95 19.82
C LEU A 359 -7.69 18.32 19.05
N TYR A 360 -7.81 17.91 17.79
CA TYR A 360 -8.77 18.50 16.84
C TYR A 360 -9.56 17.49 16.01
N ALA A 361 -9.38 16.18 16.19
CA ALA A 361 -10.33 15.22 15.63
C ALA A 361 -11.71 15.52 16.20
N THR A 362 -12.71 15.62 15.32
CA THR A 362 -14.02 16.17 15.69
C THR A 362 -15.13 15.59 14.80
N ASP A 363 -16.35 15.59 15.32
CA ASP A 363 -17.59 15.28 14.59
C ASP A 363 -18.33 16.54 14.11
N ALA A 364 -17.73 17.74 14.28
CA ALA A 364 -18.30 18.99 13.81
C ALA A 364 -18.58 18.95 12.30
N THR A 365 -19.71 19.47 11.83
CA THR A 365 -20.05 19.45 10.40
C THR A 365 -19.02 20.23 9.57
N LEU A 366 -18.51 19.61 8.51
CA LEU A 366 -17.54 20.20 7.57
C LEU A 366 -18.18 20.50 6.22
N GLY A 367 -17.49 21.32 5.42
CA GLY A 367 -18.02 21.84 4.17
C GLY A 367 -19.13 22.85 4.41
N MET A 368 -20.16 22.79 3.56
CA MET A 368 -21.20 23.80 3.52
C MET A 368 -22.54 23.28 4.03
N VAL A 369 -23.17 24.06 4.91
CA VAL A 369 -24.57 23.85 5.33
C VAL A 369 -25.37 25.12 5.16
N PHE A 370 -26.70 25.01 5.09
CA PHE A 370 -27.59 26.14 4.87
C PHE A 370 -28.55 26.33 6.06
N ASN A 371 -28.88 27.58 6.37
CA ASN A 371 -30.01 27.87 7.25
C ASN A 371 -31.35 27.87 6.48
N GLU A 372 -32.46 28.12 7.17
CA GLU A 372 -33.80 28.17 6.56
C GLU A 372 -33.95 29.23 5.44
N GLU A 373 -33.12 30.29 5.46
CA GLU A 373 -33.11 31.37 4.47
C GLU A 373 -32.13 31.10 3.31
N ARG A 374 -31.48 29.94 3.26
CA ARG A 374 -30.40 29.56 2.32
C ARG A 374 -29.12 30.39 2.44
N ALA A 375 -28.87 31.02 3.59
CA ALA A 375 -27.54 31.56 3.86
C ALA A 375 -26.55 30.38 4.08
N PRO A 376 -25.39 30.36 3.40
CA PRO A 376 -24.40 29.30 3.59
C PRO A 376 -23.56 29.53 4.86
N LEU A 377 -23.30 28.47 5.61
CA LEU A 377 -22.24 28.38 6.61
C LEU A 377 -21.11 27.54 6.03
N PHE A 378 -19.94 28.16 5.88
CA PHE A 378 -18.71 27.50 5.48
C PHE A 378 -18.00 26.95 6.72
N ASN A 379 -17.57 25.69 6.68
CA ASN A 379 -16.81 25.04 7.75
C ASN A 379 -15.57 24.35 7.16
N LEU A 380 -14.38 24.93 7.40
CA LEU A 380 -13.11 24.39 6.91
C LEU A 380 -12.25 23.91 8.09
N TRP A 381 -11.91 22.62 8.15
CA TRP A 381 -10.96 22.11 9.12
C TRP A 381 -9.53 22.49 8.70
N ALA A 382 -8.92 23.42 9.42
CA ALA A 382 -7.58 23.92 9.14
C ALA A 382 -6.87 24.33 10.45
N PRO A 383 -6.57 23.36 11.35
CA PRO A 383 -6.11 23.63 12.71
C PRO A 383 -4.73 24.31 12.77
N THR A 384 -3.90 24.15 11.74
CA THR A 384 -2.56 24.74 11.64
C THR A 384 -2.55 26.09 10.92
N ALA A 385 -3.67 26.51 10.32
CA ALA A 385 -3.75 27.79 9.65
C ALA A 385 -3.64 28.96 10.64
N GLN A 386 -2.98 30.03 10.21
CA GLN A 386 -2.88 31.30 10.92
C GLN A 386 -4.10 32.17 10.67
N SER A 387 -4.63 32.13 9.45
CA SER A 387 -5.89 32.76 9.06
C SER A 387 -6.53 32.00 7.90
N VAL A 388 -7.85 32.08 7.83
CA VAL A 388 -8.64 31.61 6.68
C VAL A 388 -9.62 32.71 6.28
N ARG A 389 -9.74 32.96 4.98
CA ARG A 389 -10.69 33.91 4.39
C ARG A 389 -11.52 33.23 3.31
N VAL A 390 -12.79 33.59 3.18
CA VAL A 390 -13.63 33.17 2.05
C VAL A 390 -13.71 34.28 1.00
N HIS A 391 -13.36 33.96 -0.24
CA HIS A 391 -13.48 34.84 -1.40
C HIS A 391 -14.75 34.49 -2.15
N LEU A 392 -15.67 35.44 -2.32
CA LEU A 392 -16.91 35.26 -3.06
C LEU A 392 -16.77 35.79 -4.48
N PHE A 393 -17.13 35.00 -5.49
CA PHE A 393 -17.07 35.37 -6.91
C PHE A 393 -18.47 35.40 -7.53
N PRO A 394 -18.72 36.28 -8.53
CA PRO A 394 -20.04 36.38 -9.13
C PRO A 394 -20.43 35.17 -10.00
N ASP A 395 -19.44 34.50 -10.58
CA ASP A 395 -19.60 33.48 -11.61
C ASP A 395 -18.38 32.53 -11.67
N SER A 396 -18.40 31.59 -12.62
CA SER A 396 -17.34 30.61 -12.85
C SER A 396 -16.15 31.14 -13.66
N ASP A 397 -16.22 32.37 -14.22
CA ASP A 397 -15.14 32.90 -15.07
C ASP A 397 -13.89 33.14 -14.22
N PRO A 398 -12.76 32.44 -14.48
CA PRO A 398 -11.54 32.60 -13.69
C PRO A 398 -10.98 34.03 -13.74
N ALA A 399 -11.36 34.85 -14.72
CA ALA A 399 -10.98 36.26 -14.81
C ALA A 399 -11.80 37.20 -13.92
N SER A 400 -12.96 36.76 -13.40
CA SER A 400 -13.78 37.59 -12.51
C SER A 400 -13.10 37.84 -11.17
N GLU A 401 -13.11 39.09 -10.71
CA GLU A 401 -12.62 39.47 -9.38
C GLU A 401 -13.61 39.06 -8.28
N ALA A 402 -13.09 38.84 -7.06
CA ALA A 402 -13.93 38.56 -5.90
C ALA A 402 -14.83 39.78 -5.57
N LEU A 403 -16.12 39.53 -5.41
CA LEU A 403 -17.10 40.51 -4.92
C LEU A 403 -16.81 40.92 -3.48
N GLN A 404 -16.41 39.96 -2.66
CA GLN A 404 -16.14 40.11 -1.24
C GLN A 404 -15.06 39.14 -0.78
N VAL A 405 -14.29 39.54 0.22
CA VAL A 405 -13.34 38.67 0.93
C VAL A 405 -13.60 38.84 2.42
N GLN A 406 -13.88 37.75 3.12
CA GLN A 406 -14.33 37.78 4.52
C GLN A 406 -13.46 36.88 5.40
N ASP A 407 -13.03 37.39 6.54
CA ASP A 407 -12.27 36.62 7.53
C ASP A 407 -13.18 35.60 8.22
N MET A 408 -12.73 34.35 8.27
CA MET A 408 -13.43 33.28 8.99
C MET A 408 -13.03 33.27 10.47
N VAL A 409 -13.90 32.72 11.31
CA VAL A 409 -13.71 32.63 12.76
C VAL A 409 -13.22 31.24 13.13
N PHE A 410 -12.07 31.15 13.80
CA PHE A 410 -11.51 29.89 14.27
C PHE A 410 -12.18 29.39 15.56
N ASP A 411 -12.60 28.13 15.57
CA ASP A 411 -13.03 27.41 16.77
C ASP A 411 -11.86 26.61 17.40
N PRO A 412 -11.36 27.01 18.58
CA PRO A 412 -10.25 26.35 19.25
C PRO A 412 -10.55 24.96 19.80
N ALA A 413 -11.83 24.57 19.92
CA ALA A 413 -12.17 23.23 20.36
C ALA A 413 -12.06 22.19 19.24
N THR A 414 -12.20 22.61 17.97
CA THR A 414 -12.38 21.70 16.83
C THR A 414 -11.36 21.91 15.71
N GLY A 415 -10.65 23.04 15.70
CA GLY A 415 -9.74 23.36 14.59
C GLY A 415 -10.45 23.89 13.34
N VAL A 416 -11.77 24.09 13.41
CA VAL A 416 -12.61 24.49 12.27
C VAL A 416 -12.70 26.01 12.16
N TRP A 417 -12.57 26.53 10.94
CA TRP A 417 -12.83 27.91 10.58
C TRP A 417 -14.25 28.05 10.03
N GLN A 418 -14.99 29.05 10.49
CA GLN A 418 -16.40 29.23 10.19
C GLN A 418 -16.75 30.62 9.69
N TYR A 419 -17.67 30.71 8.74
CA TYR A 419 -18.26 31.99 8.32
C TYR A 419 -19.69 31.80 7.81
N TRP A 420 -20.61 32.66 8.26
CA TRP A 420 -21.96 32.75 7.70
C TRP A 420 -21.97 33.77 6.57
N GLY A 421 -22.26 33.30 5.35
CA GLY A 421 -22.56 34.16 4.20
C GLY A 421 -23.98 34.72 4.26
N GLU A 422 -24.38 35.39 3.18
CA GLU A 422 -25.72 35.96 3.02
C GLU A 422 -26.59 35.09 2.10
N PRO A 423 -27.93 35.08 2.25
CA PRO A 423 -28.83 34.32 1.37
C PRO A 423 -28.62 34.52 -0.14
N ASP A 424 -28.24 35.73 -0.56
CA ASP A 424 -28.00 36.04 -1.98
C ASP A 424 -26.65 35.51 -2.50
N TRP A 425 -25.87 34.82 -1.67
CA TRP A 425 -24.67 34.11 -2.09
C TRP A 425 -24.98 32.77 -2.75
N TYR A 426 -26.18 32.22 -2.55
CA TYR A 426 -26.58 30.96 -3.16
C TYR A 426 -26.40 30.97 -4.70
N GLY A 427 -25.74 29.94 -5.24
CA GLY A 427 -25.41 29.80 -6.66
C GLY A 427 -24.14 30.53 -7.13
N LYS A 428 -23.57 31.41 -6.31
CA LYS A 428 -22.27 32.06 -6.58
C LYS A 428 -21.11 31.09 -6.31
N TYR A 429 -19.90 31.51 -6.63
CA TYR A 429 -18.68 30.71 -6.49
C TYR A 429 -17.79 31.22 -5.36
N TYR A 430 -16.92 30.36 -4.84
CA TYR A 430 -16.00 30.72 -3.76
C TYR A 430 -14.68 29.96 -3.83
N LEU A 431 -13.68 30.53 -3.15
CA LEU A 431 -12.39 29.92 -2.83
C LEU A 431 -12.03 30.28 -1.38
N PHE A 432 -11.29 29.41 -0.72
CA PHE A 432 -10.64 29.73 0.55
C PHE A 432 -9.26 30.31 0.30
N GLU A 433 -8.91 31.36 1.03
CA GLU A 433 -7.53 31.79 1.17
C GLU A 433 -7.01 31.37 2.55
N VAL A 434 -6.05 30.45 2.57
CA VAL A 434 -5.48 29.83 3.77
C VAL A 434 -4.04 30.30 3.96
N SER A 435 -3.77 31.03 5.04
CA SER A 435 -2.41 31.36 5.43
C SER A 435 -1.88 30.32 6.41
N VAL A 436 -0.87 29.54 6.02
CA VAL A 436 -0.41 28.36 6.76
C VAL A 436 1.09 28.16 6.62
N TYR A 437 1.74 27.62 7.64
CA TYR A 437 3.15 27.20 7.57
C TYR A 437 3.27 25.91 6.75
N VAL A 438 4.08 25.93 5.69
CA VAL A 438 4.33 24.77 4.83
C VAL A 438 5.74 24.22 5.11
N PRO A 439 5.87 23.00 5.65
CA PRO A 439 7.17 22.43 6.02
C PRO A 439 8.18 22.38 4.87
N SER A 440 7.75 21.98 3.67
CA SER A 440 8.61 21.90 2.48
C SER A 440 9.12 23.26 1.98
N MET A 441 8.41 24.34 2.31
CA MET A 441 8.77 25.72 1.95
C MET A 441 9.47 26.46 3.10
N GLN A 442 9.52 25.85 4.29
CA GLN A 442 10.04 26.41 5.54
C GLN A 442 9.54 27.85 5.85
N SER A 443 8.33 28.16 5.43
CA SER A 443 7.75 29.50 5.51
C SER A 443 6.22 29.46 5.57
N VAL A 444 5.62 30.56 6.01
CA VAL A 444 4.18 30.77 5.91
C VAL A 444 3.85 31.24 4.51
N VAL A 445 2.93 30.54 3.85
CA VAL A 445 2.42 30.88 2.52
C VAL A 445 0.95 31.29 2.62
N SER A 446 0.39 31.84 1.53
CA SER A 446 -1.05 32.07 1.37
C SER A 446 -1.53 31.30 0.16
N ASN A 447 -2.35 30.29 0.39
CA ASN A 447 -2.90 29.41 -0.65
C ASN A 447 -4.33 29.83 -0.97
N VAL A 448 -4.69 29.94 -2.25
CA VAL A 448 -6.07 30.15 -2.67
C VAL A 448 -6.56 28.85 -3.28
N VAL A 449 -7.50 28.20 -2.62
CA VAL A 449 -7.81 26.78 -2.82
C VAL A 449 -9.31 26.54 -2.75
N THR A 450 -9.78 25.52 -3.47
CA THR A 450 -11.16 25.02 -3.43
C THR A 450 -11.47 24.31 -2.10
N ASP A 451 -12.76 24.07 -1.85
CA ASP A 451 -13.20 23.31 -0.68
C ASP A 451 -13.04 21.79 -0.90
N PRO A 452 -12.36 21.06 -0.01
CA PRO A 452 -12.34 19.59 -0.01
C PRO A 452 -13.73 18.93 0.02
N TYR A 453 -14.73 19.62 0.58
CA TYR A 453 -16.13 19.22 0.67
C TYR A 453 -17.01 19.93 -0.38
N SER A 454 -16.44 20.30 -1.53
CA SER A 454 -17.22 20.83 -2.65
C SER A 454 -18.31 19.85 -3.09
N PHE A 455 -19.48 20.38 -3.45
CA PHE A 455 -20.57 19.62 -4.09
C PHE A 455 -20.78 19.97 -5.57
N SER A 456 -20.20 21.09 -6.02
CA SER A 456 -20.18 21.54 -7.41
C SER A 456 -19.00 22.48 -7.63
N LEU A 457 -18.55 22.57 -8.88
CA LEU A 457 -17.34 23.26 -9.29
C LEU A 457 -17.60 24.11 -10.54
N ALA A 458 -16.76 25.12 -10.72
CA ALA A 458 -16.55 25.76 -12.02
C ALA A 458 -15.75 24.80 -12.93
N MET A 459 -15.80 25.04 -14.23
CA MET A 459 -14.98 24.32 -15.21
C MET A 459 -13.50 24.28 -14.79
N ASN A 460 -12.86 23.12 -14.97
CA ASN A 460 -11.49 22.79 -14.53
C ASN A 460 -11.26 22.96 -13.03
N SER A 461 -12.33 22.80 -12.24
CA SER A 461 -12.29 22.83 -10.78
C SER A 461 -11.66 24.10 -10.22
N THR A 462 -11.77 25.20 -10.97
CA THR A 462 -11.09 26.46 -10.65
C THR A 462 -11.73 27.20 -9.48
N ARG A 463 -12.99 26.87 -9.12
CA ARG A 463 -13.76 27.43 -8.01
C ARG A 463 -14.78 26.44 -7.50
N SER A 464 -15.04 26.45 -6.19
CA SER A 464 -16.18 25.77 -5.58
C SER A 464 -17.47 26.57 -5.80
N GLN A 465 -18.63 25.90 -5.93
CA GLN A 465 -19.93 26.57 -6.04
C GLN A 465 -20.74 26.43 -4.74
N ILE A 466 -21.45 27.51 -4.38
CA ILE A 466 -22.39 27.55 -3.26
C ILE A 466 -23.71 26.89 -3.70
N ILE A 467 -23.89 25.60 -3.42
CA ILE A 467 -25.05 24.82 -3.83
C ILE A 467 -25.52 23.82 -2.77
N ASP A 468 -26.82 23.53 -2.77
CA ASP A 468 -27.46 22.52 -1.93
C ASP A 468 -27.94 21.33 -2.78
N LEU A 469 -27.41 20.13 -2.52
CA LEU A 469 -27.79 18.91 -3.24
C LEU A 469 -29.24 18.47 -2.97
N THR A 470 -29.88 19.02 -1.94
CA THR A 470 -31.31 18.81 -1.64
C THR A 470 -32.24 19.74 -2.41
N ASP A 471 -31.70 20.77 -3.10
CA ASP A 471 -32.51 21.66 -3.93
C ASP A 471 -33.11 20.87 -5.11
N PRO A 472 -34.45 20.88 -5.30
CA PRO A 472 -35.08 20.23 -6.44
C PRO A 472 -34.53 20.67 -7.81
N ALA A 473 -33.94 21.87 -7.92
CA ALA A 473 -33.29 22.34 -9.15
C ALA A 473 -32.05 21.52 -9.55
N THR A 474 -31.49 20.75 -8.63
CA THR A 474 -30.36 19.84 -8.88
C THR A 474 -30.81 18.41 -9.21
N MET A 475 -32.12 18.14 -9.23
CA MET A 475 -32.68 16.80 -9.40
C MET A 475 -33.40 16.68 -10.75
N PRO A 476 -33.27 15.55 -11.47
CA PRO A 476 -34.15 15.28 -12.60
C PRO A 476 -35.59 15.00 -12.15
N GLU A 477 -36.52 15.09 -13.11
CA GLU A 477 -37.92 14.75 -12.85
C GLU A 477 -38.04 13.32 -12.30
N GLY A 478 -38.83 13.16 -11.22
CA GLY A 478 -39.05 11.86 -10.59
C GLY A 478 -37.90 11.33 -9.73
N TRP A 479 -36.80 12.06 -9.54
CA TRP A 479 -35.61 11.59 -8.77
C TRP A 479 -35.93 11.03 -7.38
N ALA A 480 -36.80 11.71 -6.62
CA ALA A 480 -37.18 11.28 -5.29
C ALA A 480 -37.93 9.92 -5.28
N ALA A 481 -38.57 9.58 -6.41
CA ALA A 481 -39.32 8.34 -6.60
C ALA A 481 -38.54 7.29 -7.42
N THR A 482 -37.26 7.53 -7.74
CA THR A 482 -36.41 6.55 -8.45
C THR A 482 -36.34 5.27 -7.63
N ALA A 483 -36.85 4.18 -8.21
CA ALA A 483 -36.80 2.86 -7.62
C ALA A 483 -35.53 2.13 -8.08
N LYS A 484 -34.88 1.44 -7.14
CA LYS A 484 -33.72 0.59 -7.44
C LYS A 484 -34.20 -0.79 -7.93
N PRO A 485 -33.51 -1.43 -8.89
CA PRO A 485 -33.74 -2.83 -9.22
C PRO A 485 -33.67 -3.72 -7.96
N ALA A 486 -34.53 -4.74 -7.87
CA ALA A 486 -34.56 -5.62 -6.71
C ALA A 486 -33.22 -6.37 -6.55
N LEU A 487 -32.74 -6.45 -5.32
CA LEU A 487 -31.57 -7.22 -4.92
C LEU A 487 -31.95 -7.95 -3.63
N GLU A 488 -31.84 -9.28 -3.61
CA GLU A 488 -32.21 -10.07 -2.43
C GLU A 488 -31.01 -10.24 -1.50
N ALA A 489 -29.84 -10.59 -2.06
CA ALA A 489 -28.59 -10.65 -1.33
C ALA A 489 -27.37 -10.36 -2.24
N PRO A 490 -26.19 -10.03 -1.67
CA PRO A 490 -25.01 -9.69 -2.43
C PRO A 490 -24.53 -10.76 -3.45
N GLU A 491 -24.77 -12.05 -3.23
CA GLU A 491 -24.33 -13.10 -4.16
C GLU A 491 -25.14 -13.13 -5.48
N ASP A 492 -26.23 -12.35 -5.54
CA ASP A 492 -27.01 -12.10 -6.75
C ASP A 492 -26.37 -11.05 -7.67
N ILE A 493 -25.33 -10.39 -7.19
CA ILE A 493 -24.60 -9.38 -7.94
C ILE A 493 -23.83 -10.05 -9.08
N VAL A 494 -23.89 -9.42 -10.26
CA VAL A 494 -22.99 -9.62 -11.39
C VAL A 494 -22.59 -8.23 -11.86
N LEU A 495 -21.28 -7.95 -11.81
CA LEU A 495 -20.69 -6.64 -12.09
C LEU A 495 -20.21 -6.56 -13.54
N TYR A 496 -20.48 -5.42 -14.19
CA TYR A 496 -19.94 -5.08 -15.51
C TYR A 496 -19.22 -3.73 -15.43
N GLU A 497 -17.89 -3.74 -15.50
CA GLU A 497 -17.02 -2.57 -15.36
C GLU A 497 -16.93 -1.78 -16.68
N LEU A 498 -17.35 -0.53 -16.68
CA LEU A 498 -17.53 0.29 -17.85
C LEU A 498 -16.96 1.69 -17.64
N HIS A 499 -16.23 2.20 -18.62
CA HIS A 499 -15.80 3.60 -18.66
C HIS A 499 -16.83 4.49 -19.36
N MET A 500 -17.03 5.70 -18.82
CA MET A 500 -18.00 6.68 -19.33
C MET A 500 -17.81 6.98 -20.82
N ARG A 501 -16.55 7.21 -21.22
CA ARG A 501 -16.23 7.60 -22.59
C ARG A 501 -16.32 6.42 -23.55
N ASP A 502 -15.76 5.28 -23.15
CA ASP A 502 -15.77 4.03 -23.94
C ASP A 502 -17.20 3.66 -24.34
N PHE A 503 -18.15 3.82 -23.43
CA PHE A 503 -19.55 3.45 -23.62
C PHE A 503 -20.21 4.10 -24.85
N SER A 504 -19.82 5.30 -25.25
CA SER A 504 -20.63 6.04 -26.22
C SER A 504 -19.89 6.92 -27.19
N ILE A 505 -18.57 7.12 -27.04
CA ILE A 505 -17.85 8.03 -27.93
C ILE A 505 -17.95 7.63 -29.42
N TYR A 506 -18.02 6.33 -29.70
CA TYR A 506 -18.23 5.78 -31.05
C TYR A 506 -19.64 5.26 -31.33
N ASP A 507 -20.58 5.40 -30.40
CA ASP A 507 -21.98 5.00 -30.66
C ASP A 507 -22.70 6.08 -31.46
N GLU A 508 -22.76 5.90 -32.77
CA GLU A 508 -23.41 6.86 -33.68
C GLU A 508 -24.92 6.98 -33.48
N SER A 509 -25.55 6.02 -32.79
CA SER A 509 -26.97 6.10 -32.43
C SER A 509 -27.24 7.06 -31.26
N VAL A 510 -26.21 7.46 -30.52
CA VAL A 510 -26.26 8.54 -29.53
C VAL A 510 -26.07 9.89 -30.24
N PRO A 511 -26.83 10.94 -29.89
CA PRO A 511 -26.60 12.29 -30.40
C PRO A 511 -25.15 12.74 -30.13
N GLU A 512 -24.49 13.32 -31.14
CA GLU A 512 -23.08 13.71 -31.08
C GLU A 512 -22.70 14.50 -29.82
N ALA A 513 -23.53 15.46 -29.41
CA ALA A 513 -23.30 16.29 -28.24
C ALA A 513 -23.37 15.55 -26.90
N HIS A 514 -23.88 14.32 -26.87
CA HIS A 514 -24.01 13.50 -25.66
C HIS A 514 -23.03 12.32 -25.65
N ARG A 515 -22.26 12.11 -26.72
CA ARG A 515 -21.28 11.00 -26.78
C ARG A 515 -20.13 11.26 -25.82
N GLY A 516 -19.82 10.26 -25.01
CA GLY A 516 -18.81 10.33 -23.94
C GLY A 516 -19.24 11.15 -22.71
N THR A 517 -20.56 11.34 -22.51
CA THR A 517 -21.12 12.11 -21.38
C THR A 517 -22.11 11.27 -20.57
N TYR A 518 -22.52 11.76 -19.39
CA TYR A 518 -23.60 11.16 -18.58
C TYR A 518 -24.90 10.98 -19.37
N LEU A 519 -25.22 11.94 -20.27
CA LEU A 519 -26.46 11.90 -21.04
C LEU A 519 -26.52 10.77 -22.06
N ALA A 520 -25.40 10.12 -22.41
CA ALA A 520 -25.40 8.96 -23.31
C ALA A 520 -26.33 7.84 -22.80
N PHE A 521 -26.36 7.62 -21.48
CA PHE A 521 -27.17 6.59 -20.83
C PHE A 521 -28.67 6.89 -20.87
N THR A 522 -29.07 8.14 -21.14
CA THR A 522 -30.48 8.54 -21.21
C THR A 522 -31.15 8.16 -22.55
N HIS A 523 -30.37 7.77 -23.56
CA HIS A 523 -30.88 7.34 -24.86
C HIS A 523 -31.17 5.85 -24.84
N ALA A 524 -32.32 5.46 -24.28
CA ALA A 524 -32.69 4.04 -24.12
C ALA A 524 -32.72 3.23 -25.44
N ASP A 525 -32.87 3.91 -26.59
CA ASP A 525 -32.86 3.29 -27.92
C ASP A 525 -31.46 3.25 -28.58
N SER A 526 -30.41 3.74 -27.90
CA SER A 526 -29.04 3.64 -28.42
C SER A 526 -28.55 2.20 -28.44
N ALA A 527 -27.58 1.90 -29.31
CA ALA A 527 -27.00 0.57 -29.41
C ALA A 527 -26.37 0.13 -28.07
N GLY A 528 -25.65 1.04 -27.40
CA GLY A 528 -25.10 0.81 -26.06
C GLY A 528 -26.18 0.50 -25.01
N MET A 529 -27.23 1.30 -24.91
CA MET A 529 -28.29 1.06 -23.91
C MET A 529 -29.13 -0.18 -24.23
N GLN A 530 -29.41 -0.47 -25.50
CA GLN A 530 -30.09 -1.71 -25.91
C GLN A 530 -29.23 -2.93 -25.61
N HIS A 531 -27.91 -2.83 -25.72
CA HIS A 531 -27.00 -3.88 -25.30
C HIS A 531 -27.08 -4.13 -23.79
N LEU A 532 -26.93 -3.07 -22.98
CA LEU A 532 -27.05 -3.17 -21.52
C LEU A 532 -28.41 -3.70 -21.05
N GLN A 533 -29.51 -3.29 -21.69
CA GLN A 533 -30.86 -3.80 -21.39
C GLN A 533 -30.99 -5.31 -21.66
N ARG A 534 -30.35 -5.83 -22.72
CA ARG A 534 -30.35 -7.28 -22.99
C ARG A 534 -29.53 -8.04 -21.95
N LEU A 535 -28.36 -7.53 -21.58
CA LEU A 535 -27.58 -8.12 -20.50
C LEU A 535 -28.35 -8.11 -19.17
N ALA A 536 -29.01 -7.00 -18.84
CA ALA A 536 -29.86 -6.90 -17.65
C ALA A 536 -31.03 -7.91 -17.68
N ALA A 537 -31.67 -8.07 -18.84
CA ALA A 537 -32.73 -9.06 -19.02
C ALA A 537 -32.23 -10.50 -18.84
N ALA A 538 -31.01 -10.81 -19.29
CA ALA A 538 -30.36 -12.11 -19.14
C ALA A 538 -29.95 -12.38 -17.69
N GLY A 539 -29.51 -11.36 -16.94
CA GLY A 539 -29.21 -11.49 -15.51
C GLY A 539 -28.12 -10.57 -14.96
N LEU A 540 -27.57 -9.67 -15.77
CA LEU A 540 -26.64 -8.66 -15.28
C LEU A 540 -27.37 -7.74 -14.29
N THR A 541 -26.73 -7.37 -13.19
CA THR A 541 -27.40 -6.57 -12.14
C THR A 541 -26.75 -5.22 -11.89
N HIS A 542 -25.44 -5.07 -12.13
CA HIS A 542 -24.70 -3.86 -11.76
C HIS A 542 -23.76 -3.38 -12.88
N ILE A 543 -23.71 -2.06 -13.07
CA ILE A 543 -22.66 -1.38 -13.83
C ILE A 543 -21.69 -0.76 -12.83
N HIS A 544 -20.42 -1.17 -12.87
CA HIS A 544 -19.32 -0.50 -12.18
C HIS A 544 -18.77 0.55 -13.12
N LEU A 545 -18.93 1.82 -12.79
CA LEU A 545 -18.34 2.92 -13.53
C LEU A 545 -16.93 3.18 -13.03
N LEU A 546 -15.95 3.22 -13.94
CA LEU A 546 -14.63 3.81 -13.69
C LEU A 546 -14.78 5.25 -13.11
N PRO A 547 -13.72 5.86 -12.55
CA PRO A 547 -13.80 7.15 -11.88
C PRO A 547 -14.69 8.19 -12.56
N VAL A 548 -15.73 8.62 -11.83
CA VAL A 548 -16.71 9.65 -12.24
C VAL A 548 -16.84 10.77 -11.20
N PHE A 549 -15.97 10.77 -10.19
CA PHE A 549 -15.69 11.95 -9.37
C PHE A 549 -14.76 12.91 -10.13
N ASP A 550 -14.58 14.13 -9.65
CA ASP A 550 -13.74 15.15 -10.27
C ASP A 550 -12.25 14.75 -10.34
N ILE A 551 -11.73 14.61 -11.56
CA ILE A 551 -10.36 14.19 -11.86
C ILE A 551 -9.51 15.34 -12.37
N ALA A 552 -8.19 15.23 -12.22
CA ALA A 552 -7.27 16.28 -12.61
C ALA A 552 -6.78 16.20 -14.07
N THR A 553 -6.94 15.05 -14.73
CA THR A 553 -6.17 14.66 -15.92
C THR A 553 -6.90 14.81 -17.25
N ILE A 554 -8.08 15.44 -17.26
CA ILE A 554 -8.79 15.83 -18.48
C ILE A 554 -9.17 17.31 -18.37
N ASP A 555 -8.82 18.12 -19.36
CA ASP A 555 -9.30 19.51 -19.43
C ASP A 555 -10.82 19.51 -19.67
N GLU A 556 -11.62 19.93 -18.71
CA GLU A 556 -13.08 20.02 -18.80
C GLU A 556 -13.56 20.94 -19.95
N ASN A 557 -12.72 21.85 -20.47
CA ASN A 557 -13.03 22.64 -21.65
C ASN A 557 -12.87 21.82 -22.94
N ALA A 558 -13.98 21.31 -23.46
CA ALA A 558 -14.01 20.54 -24.71
C ALA A 558 -13.35 21.24 -25.91
N ALA A 559 -13.31 22.58 -25.95
CA ALA A 559 -12.68 23.33 -27.04
C ALA A 559 -11.14 23.39 -26.94
N ALA A 560 -10.56 23.08 -25.78
CA ALA A 560 -9.11 23.01 -25.56
C ALA A 560 -8.53 21.63 -25.90
N ARG A 561 -9.35 20.58 -25.84
CA ARG A 561 -8.93 19.19 -26.08
C ARG A 561 -8.55 18.93 -27.54
N ILE A 562 -7.58 18.05 -27.73
CA ILE A 562 -7.12 17.62 -29.05
C ILE A 562 -7.63 16.20 -29.31
N ALA A 563 -8.51 16.05 -30.30
CA ALA A 563 -8.96 14.74 -30.75
C ALA A 563 -8.38 14.38 -32.13
N ILE A 564 -7.84 13.18 -32.27
CA ILE A 564 -7.40 12.64 -33.56
C ILE A 564 -8.59 11.94 -34.23
N SER A 565 -8.88 12.30 -35.48
CA SER A 565 -10.00 11.67 -36.19
C SER A 565 -9.72 10.20 -36.51
N ARG A 566 -10.78 9.39 -36.47
CA ARG A 566 -10.72 7.95 -36.78
C ARG A 566 -10.15 7.70 -38.18
N GLU A 567 -10.52 8.51 -39.16
CA GLU A 567 -10.02 8.40 -40.54
C GLU A 567 -8.51 8.67 -40.63
N GLY A 568 -7.99 9.54 -39.75
CA GLY A 568 -6.57 9.84 -39.66
C GLY A 568 -5.71 8.67 -39.18
N LEU A 569 -6.31 7.73 -38.42
CA LEU A 569 -5.63 6.57 -37.86
C LEU A 569 -5.89 5.28 -38.65
N SER A 570 -7.08 5.15 -39.26
CA SER A 570 -7.52 3.92 -39.93
C SER A 570 -6.76 3.57 -41.22
N GLY A 571 -5.96 4.49 -41.76
CA GLY A 571 -5.18 4.27 -42.97
C GLY A 571 -3.85 3.51 -42.77
N PHE A 572 -3.42 3.33 -41.52
CA PHE A 572 -2.15 2.68 -41.19
C PHE A 572 -2.30 1.15 -41.05
N PRO A 573 -1.20 0.38 -41.18
CA PRO A 573 -1.22 -1.07 -40.98
C PRO A 573 -1.72 -1.45 -39.57
N PRO A 574 -2.37 -2.62 -39.40
CA PRO A 574 -2.91 -3.05 -38.10
C PRO A 574 -1.85 -3.29 -37.01
N ASN A 575 -0.57 -3.34 -37.39
CA ASN A 575 0.60 -3.45 -36.53
C ASN A 575 1.58 -2.26 -36.71
N GLY A 576 1.10 -1.14 -37.25
CA GLY A 576 1.89 0.08 -37.44
C GLY A 576 2.24 0.76 -36.12
N GLU A 577 3.36 1.48 -36.09
CA GLU A 577 3.74 2.34 -34.96
C GLU A 577 3.11 3.75 -35.07
N GLU A 578 2.57 4.08 -36.25
CA GLU A 578 2.06 5.41 -36.57
C GLU A 578 0.85 5.81 -35.72
N GLN A 579 -0.07 4.88 -35.47
CA GLN A 579 -1.26 5.14 -34.66
C GLN A 579 -0.88 5.59 -33.24
N GLN A 580 -0.07 4.78 -32.55
CA GLN A 580 0.37 5.09 -31.20
C GLN A 580 1.26 6.33 -31.15
N ALA A 581 2.07 6.58 -32.18
CA ALA A 581 2.93 7.77 -32.21
C ALA A 581 2.12 9.07 -32.31
N LEU A 582 1.03 9.05 -33.09
CA LEU A 582 0.13 10.19 -33.20
C LEU A 582 -0.65 10.41 -31.90
N ILE A 583 -1.18 9.36 -31.29
CA ILE A 583 -1.92 9.44 -30.02
C ILE A 583 -0.99 9.90 -28.89
N ASN A 584 0.18 9.27 -28.74
CA ASN A 584 1.16 9.63 -27.71
C ASN A 584 1.64 11.10 -27.82
N ALA A 585 1.52 11.74 -28.99
CA ALA A 585 1.89 13.14 -29.15
C ALA A 585 0.86 14.12 -28.55
N VAL A 586 -0.37 13.66 -28.25
CA VAL A 586 -1.47 14.50 -27.78
C VAL A 586 -2.26 13.92 -26.61
N ARG A 587 -1.93 12.72 -26.13
CA ARG A 587 -2.72 11.97 -25.13
C ARG A 587 -3.00 12.76 -23.85
N ASP A 588 -2.07 13.60 -23.40
CA ASP A 588 -2.24 14.44 -22.20
C ASP A 588 -3.14 15.66 -22.44
N ASP A 589 -3.45 15.97 -23.70
CA ASP A 589 -4.36 17.05 -24.13
C ASP A 589 -5.66 16.50 -24.75
N ASP A 590 -5.83 15.17 -24.77
CA ASP A 590 -6.99 14.52 -25.38
C ASP A 590 -8.15 14.37 -24.36
N PRO A 591 -9.35 13.93 -24.80
CA PRO A 591 -10.50 13.81 -23.91
C PRO A 591 -10.56 12.51 -23.10
N PHE A 592 -9.46 11.77 -22.95
CA PHE A 592 -9.43 10.43 -22.40
C PHE A 592 -8.43 10.28 -21.25
N ASN A 593 -8.95 9.85 -20.11
CA ASN A 593 -8.19 9.19 -19.06
C ASN A 593 -9.14 8.20 -18.35
N TRP A 594 -8.62 7.16 -17.72
CA TRP A 594 -9.44 6.35 -16.80
C TRP A 594 -9.92 7.14 -15.58
N GLY A 595 -9.13 8.12 -15.12
CA GLY A 595 -9.51 9.03 -14.04
C GLY A 595 -9.09 8.59 -12.64
N TYR A 596 -8.11 7.71 -12.50
CA TYR A 596 -7.49 7.38 -11.20
C TYR A 596 -6.57 8.50 -10.70
N ASP A 597 -7.04 9.76 -10.80
CA ASP A 597 -6.29 10.98 -10.52
C ASP A 597 -7.16 11.98 -9.75
N PRO A 598 -7.49 11.71 -8.46
CA PRO A 598 -8.51 12.47 -7.74
C PRO A 598 -8.13 13.92 -7.51
N PHE A 599 -9.04 14.82 -7.88
CA PHE A 599 -8.97 16.25 -7.54
C PHE A 599 -9.98 16.63 -6.46
N HIS A 600 -11.27 16.30 -6.66
CA HIS A 600 -12.32 16.43 -5.63
C HIS A 600 -13.18 15.17 -5.54
N TYR A 601 -13.14 14.49 -4.39
CA TYR A 601 -13.80 13.20 -4.21
C TYR A 601 -15.34 13.22 -4.27
N THR A 602 -15.99 14.37 -4.09
CA THR A 602 -17.45 14.47 -3.85
C THR A 602 -18.18 15.35 -4.88
N VAL A 603 -17.60 15.52 -6.06
CA VAL A 603 -18.21 16.24 -7.19
C VAL A 603 -18.15 15.35 -8.42
N PRO A 604 -19.21 15.25 -9.24
CA PRO A 604 -19.12 14.55 -10.52
C PRO A 604 -18.08 15.19 -11.44
N GLU A 605 -17.40 14.37 -12.24
CA GLU A 605 -16.45 14.81 -13.25
C GLU A 605 -17.12 15.74 -14.28
N GLY A 606 -16.54 16.90 -14.53
CA GLY A 606 -17.13 17.89 -15.43
C GLY A 606 -16.87 17.60 -16.91
N SER A 607 -15.79 16.88 -17.25
CA SER A 607 -15.51 16.52 -18.65
C SER A 607 -16.53 15.54 -19.25
N TYR A 608 -17.28 14.83 -18.41
CA TYR A 608 -18.41 13.97 -18.79
C TYR A 608 -19.78 14.69 -18.73
N SER A 609 -19.80 15.99 -18.42
CA SER A 609 -21.01 16.82 -18.47
C SER A 609 -21.09 17.56 -19.81
N THR A 610 -22.30 17.81 -20.33
CA THR A 610 -22.46 18.69 -21.51
C THR A 610 -22.20 20.16 -21.18
N ALA A 611 -22.29 20.54 -19.91
CA ALA A 611 -21.90 21.83 -19.39
C ALA A 611 -21.13 21.65 -18.07
N PRO A 612 -19.79 21.85 -18.06
CA PRO A 612 -19.00 21.59 -16.86
C PRO A 612 -19.29 22.59 -15.75
N ASP A 613 -19.72 23.82 -16.05
CA ASP A 613 -19.98 24.83 -15.01
C ASP A 613 -21.23 24.55 -14.17
N GLY A 614 -21.02 24.39 -12.86
CA GLY A 614 -22.07 24.46 -11.85
C GLY A 614 -22.96 23.22 -11.76
N ALA A 615 -24.27 23.43 -11.64
CA ALA A 615 -25.23 22.40 -11.25
C ALA A 615 -25.58 21.37 -12.34
N GLU A 616 -25.18 21.58 -13.59
CA GLU A 616 -25.59 20.69 -14.69
C GLU A 616 -24.99 19.29 -14.53
N ARG A 617 -23.68 19.20 -14.22
CA ARG A 617 -23.00 17.91 -13.97
C ARG A 617 -23.69 17.07 -12.89
N ILE A 618 -24.29 17.70 -11.88
CA ILE A 618 -25.07 17.03 -10.83
C ILE A 618 -26.35 16.43 -11.40
N ARG A 619 -27.09 17.21 -12.20
CA ARG A 619 -28.35 16.76 -12.82
C ARG A 619 -28.10 15.62 -13.79
N GLU A 620 -27.11 15.76 -14.66
CA GLU A 620 -26.79 14.77 -15.68
C GLU A 620 -26.30 13.45 -15.06
N PHE A 621 -25.48 13.49 -14.02
CA PHE A 621 -25.09 12.29 -13.26
C PHE A 621 -26.33 11.59 -12.69
N ARG A 622 -27.24 12.33 -12.04
CA ARG A 622 -28.49 11.77 -11.50
C ARG A 622 -29.38 11.19 -12.61
N GLN A 623 -29.41 11.80 -13.79
CA GLN A 623 -30.13 11.26 -14.96
C GLN A 623 -29.53 9.95 -15.45
N MET A 624 -28.20 9.83 -15.48
CA MET A 624 -27.52 8.56 -15.80
C MET A 624 -27.93 7.47 -14.80
N VAL A 625 -27.83 7.73 -13.48
CA VAL A 625 -28.21 6.76 -12.45
C VAL A 625 -29.68 6.33 -12.61
N GLN A 626 -30.58 7.31 -12.81
CA GLN A 626 -31.99 7.03 -13.02
C GLN A 626 -32.23 6.17 -14.28
N ALA A 627 -31.52 6.45 -15.38
CA ALA A 627 -31.66 5.71 -16.63
C ALA A 627 -31.14 4.27 -16.53
N LEU A 628 -29.99 4.06 -15.87
CA LEU A 628 -29.45 2.73 -15.59
C LEU A 628 -30.39 1.92 -14.68
N ASN A 629 -30.89 2.53 -13.59
CA ASN A 629 -31.88 1.88 -12.72
C ASN A 629 -33.16 1.52 -13.48
N ALA A 630 -33.64 2.41 -14.37
CA ALA A 630 -34.80 2.13 -15.23
C ALA A 630 -34.53 0.99 -16.25
N ALA A 631 -33.28 0.80 -16.67
CA ALA A 631 -32.84 -0.33 -17.50
C ALA A 631 -32.66 -1.64 -16.72
N GLY A 632 -32.90 -1.64 -15.40
CA GLY A 632 -32.77 -2.81 -14.54
C GLY A 632 -31.38 -2.99 -13.93
N LEU A 633 -30.52 -1.96 -14.02
CA LEU A 633 -29.13 -2.00 -13.57
C LEU A 633 -28.87 -1.05 -12.40
N ARG A 634 -28.22 -1.57 -11.37
CA ARG A 634 -27.67 -0.79 -10.26
C ARG A 634 -26.34 -0.16 -10.64
N VAL A 635 -25.95 0.93 -9.98
CA VAL A 635 -24.73 1.69 -10.30
C VAL A 635 -23.71 1.57 -9.17
N VAL A 636 -22.55 1.00 -9.48
CA VAL A 636 -21.37 1.00 -8.62
C VAL A 636 -20.43 2.11 -9.09
N MET A 637 -19.83 2.82 -8.14
CA MET A 637 -18.82 3.84 -8.43
C MET A 637 -17.44 3.35 -8.00
N ASP A 638 -16.45 3.48 -8.89
CA ASP A 638 -15.05 3.40 -8.50
C ASP A 638 -14.66 4.61 -7.65
N VAL A 639 -14.07 4.37 -6.49
CA VAL A 639 -13.64 5.41 -5.55
C VAL A 639 -12.16 5.23 -5.21
N VAL A 640 -11.42 6.34 -5.28
CA VAL A 640 -9.95 6.33 -5.23
C VAL A 640 -9.47 7.16 -4.04
N TYR A 641 -9.79 6.72 -2.83
CA TYR A 641 -9.42 7.47 -1.62
C TYR A 641 -7.97 7.25 -1.18
N ASN A 642 -7.26 6.29 -1.78
CA ASN A 642 -5.91 5.87 -1.37
C ASN A 642 -4.80 6.86 -1.75
N HIS A 643 -5.07 7.80 -2.66
CA HIS A 643 -4.16 8.88 -3.03
C HIS A 643 -4.91 10.13 -3.53
N THR A 644 -4.19 11.24 -3.66
CA THR A 644 -4.58 12.42 -4.44
C THR A 644 -3.73 12.52 -5.70
N ASN A 645 -4.20 13.25 -6.71
CA ASN A 645 -3.39 13.50 -7.91
C ASN A 645 -2.07 14.23 -7.58
N ALA A 646 -2.12 15.19 -6.65
CA ALA A 646 -0.94 15.94 -6.24
C ALA A 646 -1.01 16.40 -4.78
N SER A 647 0.16 16.66 -4.20
CA SER A 647 0.34 17.20 -2.85
C SER A 647 1.21 18.47 -2.86
N GLY A 648 1.53 18.99 -1.68
CA GLY A 648 2.32 20.20 -1.51
C GLY A 648 1.65 21.43 -2.11
N GLN A 649 2.41 22.17 -2.93
CA GLN A 649 2.02 23.46 -3.51
C GLN A 649 1.70 23.37 -5.01
N SER A 650 1.41 22.16 -5.50
CA SER A 650 0.90 21.95 -6.87
C SER A 650 -0.45 22.65 -7.07
N ASP A 651 -0.72 23.13 -8.28
CA ASP A 651 -2.03 23.68 -8.66
C ASP A 651 -3.16 22.64 -8.59
N PHE A 652 -2.82 21.34 -8.62
CA PHE A 652 -3.76 20.22 -8.44
C PHE A 652 -3.80 19.68 -7.01
N SER A 653 -3.21 20.38 -6.04
CA SER A 653 -3.23 20.02 -4.61
C SER A 653 -4.28 20.84 -3.87
N VAL A 654 -5.25 20.18 -3.24
CA VAL A 654 -6.28 20.81 -2.39
C VAL A 654 -5.95 20.58 -0.92
N LEU A 655 -5.97 19.32 -0.50
CA LEU A 655 -5.85 18.92 0.90
C LEU A 655 -4.54 19.40 1.56
N ASP A 656 -3.42 19.25 0.85
CA ASP A 656 -2.09 19.60 1.39
C ASP A 656 -1.81 21.11 1.40
N GLN A 657 -2.54 21.89 0.59
CA GLN A 657 -2.48 23.35 0.67
C GLN A 657 -3.22 23.90 1.91
N ILE A 658 -4.17 23.14 2.47
CA ILE A 658 -5.00 23.55 3.61
C ILE A 658 -4.37 23.09 4.92
N VAL A 659 -4.00 21.80 5.03
CA VAL A 659 -3.33 21.23 6.22
C VAL A 659 -2.10 20.44 5.78
N PRO A 660 -0.96 21.13 5.53
CA PRO A 660 0.25 20.51 4.99
C PRO A 660 0.75 19.33 5.82
N GLY A 661 0.97 18.19 5.18
CA GLY A 661 1.52 16.98 5.80
C GLY A 661 0.55 16.22 6.70
N TYR A 662 -0.75 16.54 6.68
CA TYR A 662 -1.79 15.81 7.44
C TYR A 662 -2.50 14.77 6.59
N TYR A 663 -3.10 15.13 5.45
CA TYR A 663 -3.94 14.20 4.68
C TYR A 663 -3.14 13.12 3.95
N HIS A 664 -1.83 13.30 3.82
CA HIS A 664 -0.92 12.41 3.10
C HIS A 664 -0.11 11.56 4.06
N ARG A 665 0.16 10.31 3.67
CA ARG A 665 1.07 9.45 4.41
C ARG A 665 2.50 9.87 4.14
N LEU A 666 3.29 9.97 5.20
CA LEU A 666 4.68 10.41 5.13
C LEU A 666 5.65 9.28 5.47
N ASN A 667 6.77 9.28 4.78
CA ASN A 667 7.89 8.39 5.01
C ASN A 667 8.70 8.82 6.26
N ALA A 668 9.77 8.09 6.58
CA ALA A 668 10.59 8.35 7.76
C ALA A 668 11.29 9.73 7.76
N GLU A 669 11.44 10.36 6.58
CA GLU A 669 12.02 11.69 6.42
C GLU A 669 10.96 12.80 6.30
N GLY A 670 9.67 12.47 6.38
CA GLY A 670 8.57 13.44 6.22
C GLY A 670 8.21 13.77 4.77
N ARG A 671 8.63 12.95 3.80
CA ARG A 671 8.22 13.07 2.39
C ARG A 671 6.95 12.26 2.15
N VAL A 672 6.09 12.73 1.25
CA VAL A 672 4.88 12.02 0.85
C VAL A 672 5.24 10.67 0.22
N GLU A 673 4.60 9.60 0.67
CA GLU A 673 4.72 8.26 0.09
C GLU A 673 4.01 8.21 -1.27
N SER A 674 4.53 7.40 -2.19
CA SER A 674 4.01 7.32 -3.57
C SER A 674 3.87 5.90 -4.12
N SER A 675 3.65 4.92 -3.24
CA SER A 675 3.54 3.52 -3.67
C SER A 675 2.33 3.26 -4.54
N THR A 676 1.25 4.06 -4.41
CA THR A 676 -0.01 3.86 -5.14
C THR A 676 0.13 4.23 -6.62
N CYS A 677 0.93 5.27 -6.90
CA CYS A 677 1.31 5.86 -8.19
C CYS A 677 1.55 7.38 -7.98
N CYS A 678 0.73 7.97 -7.12
CA CYS A 678 0.60 9.41 -6.86
C CYS A 678 0.78 9.70 -5.36
N ALA A 679 0.21 10.78 -4.83
CA ALA A 679 0.42 11.18 -3.44
C ALA A 679 -0.47 10.38 -2.47
N ASN A 680 0.08 9.35 -1.81
CA ASN A 680 -0.68 8.46 -0.92
C ASN A 680 -1.39 9.26 0.19
N THR A 681 -2.67 9.00 0.40
CA THR A 681 -3.43 9.54 1.54
C THR A 681 -3.18 8.69 2.79
N ALA A 682 -3.51 9.25 3.97
CA ALA A 682 -3.40 8.57 5.25
C ALA A 682 -4.78 8.47 5.92
N THR A 683 -5.60 7.47 5.55
CA THR A 683 -6.93 7.28 6.17
C THR A 683 -6.87 6.86 7.63
N GLU A 684 -5.70 6.42 8.12
CA GLU A 684 -5.42 6.23 9.54
C GLU A 684 -5.45 7.54 10.35
N HIS A 685 -5.40 8.71 9.68
CA HIS A 685 -5.63 10.00 10.31
C HIS A 685 -7.13 10.32 10.32
N ALA A 686 -7.63 10.71 11.50
CA ALA A 686 -9.06 10.74 11.80
C ALA A 686 -9.89 11.55 10.78
N MET A 687 -9.39 12.72 10.36
CA MET A 687 -10.13 13.61 9.47
C MET A 687 -10.00 13.22 7.98
N MET A 688 -8.98 12.46 7.58
CA MET A 688 -8.92 11.86 6.23
C MET A 688 -9.86 10.65 6.15
N GLY A 689 -9.83 9.75 7.13
CA GLY A 689 -10.78 8.65 7.23
C GLY A 689 -12.24 9.14 7.30
N ARG A 690 -12.48 10.24 8.03
CA ARG A 690 -13.80 10.89 8.04
C ARG A 690 -14.19 11.47 6.68
N LEU A 691 -13.29 12.18 5.99
CA LEU A 691 -13.57 12.74 4.66
C LEU A 691 -13.95 11.64 3.66
N MET A 692 -13.29 10.48 3.73
CA MET A 692 -13.68 9.30 2.95
C MET A 692 -15.12 8.86 3.26
N VAL A 693 -15.48 8.65 4.54
CA VAL A 693 -16.83 8.21 4.95
C VAL A 693 -17.91 9.24 4.58
N ASP A 694 -17.65 10.53 4.81
CA ASP A 694 -18.58 11.61 4.49
C ASP A 694 -18.81 11.72 2.97
N SER A 695 -17.76 11.55 2.16
CA SER A 695 -17.85 11.53 0.69
C SER A 695 -18.71 10.36 0.19
N VAL A 696 -18.45 9.13 0.68
CA VAL A 696 -19.24 7.93 0.33
C VAL A 696 -20.71 8.13 0.70
N ARG A 697 -21.00 8.74 1.85
CA ARG A 697 -22.38 9.05 2.27
C ARG A 697 -23.08 9.96 1.27
N VAL A 698 -22.40 10.98 0.75
CA VAL A 698 -22.99 11.89 -0.25
C VAL A 698 -23.31 11.14 -1.54
N TRP A 699 -22.40 10.30 -2.04
CA TRP A 699 -22.66 9.46 -3.22
C TRP A 699 -23.84 8.51 -3.01
N ALA A 700 -23.92 7.86 -1.84
CA ALA A 700 -25.01 6.95 -1.50
C ALA A 700 -26.36 7.68 -1.41
N THR A 701 -26.42 8.85 -0.78
CA THR A 701 -27.69 9.53 -0.47
C THR A 701 -28.11 10.52 -1.55
N ALA A 702 -27.23 11.43 -1.95
CA ALA A 702 -27.54 12.50 -2.90
C ALA A 702 -27.54 12.02 -4.35
N TYR A 703 -26.74 11.01 -4.67
CA TYR A 703 -26.60 10.45 -6.03
C TYR A 703 -27.16 9.04 -6.16
N LYS A 704 -27.66 8.45 -5.06
CA LYS A 704 -28.29 7.11 -5.04
C LYS A 704 -27.40 6.05 -5.69
N VAL A 705 -26.09 6.12 -5.49
CA VAL A 705 -25.15 5.06 -5.89
C VAL A 705 -25.52 3.76 -5.14
N ASP A 706 -25.39 2.61 -5.80
CA ASP A 706 -25.76 1.27 -5.33
C ASP A 706 -24.59 0.45 -4.80
N GLY A 707 -23.35 0.88 -5.03
CA GLY A 707 -22.18 0.25 -4.45
C GLY A 707 -20.89 1.01 -4.73
N PHE A 708 -19.83 0.58 -4.07
CA PHE A 708 -18.53 1.24 -4.13
C PHE A 708 -17.41 0.22 -4.32
N ARG A 709 -16.60 0.41 -5.35
CA ARG A 709 -15.34 -0.30 -5.55
C ARG A 709 -14.21 0.60 -5.05
N PHE A 710 -13.48 0.16 -4.04
CA PHE A 710 -12.34 0.89 -3.48
C PHE A 710 -11.06 0.48 -4.22
N ASP A 711 -10.51 1.43 -4.96
CA ASP A 711 -9.20 1.34 -5.56
C ASP A 711 -8.12 1.18 -4.48
N LEU A 712 -7.17 0.28 -4.72
CA LEU A 712 -6.08 -0.08 -3.79
C LEU A 712 -6.53 -0.11 -2.32
N MET A 713 -7.65 -0.80 -2.05
CA MET A 713 -8.28 -0.87 -0.72
C MET A 713 -7.30 -1.28 0.39
N GLY A 714 -6.27 -2.07 0.06
CA GLY A 714 -5.18 -2.43 0.98
C GLY A 714 -4.38 -1.26 1.56
N HIS A 715 -4.53 -0.02 1.05
CA HIS A 715 -3.94 1.21 1.58
C HIS A 715 -4.80 1.92 2.63
N HIS A 716 -5.99 1.39 2.91
CA HIS A 716 -6.88 1.81 4.00
C HIS A 716 -6.77 0.87 5.20
N LEU A 717 -7.14 1.34 6.40
CA LEU A 717 -7.29 0.44 7.54
C LEU A 717 -8.57 -0.40 7.38
N ARG A 718 -8.54 -1.64 7.89
CA ARG A 718 -9.75 -2.47 8.01
C ARG A 718 -10.86 -1.72 8.76
N SER A 719 -10.50 -0.99 9.82
CA SER A 719 -11.44 -0.19 10.61
C SER A 719 -12.11 0.93 9.79
N ASP A 720 -11.41 1.50 8.81
CA ASP A 720 -11.97 2.57 7.97
C ASP A 720 -13.06 1.98 7.06
N MET A 721 -12.81 0.78 6.51
CA MET A 721 -13.78 0.06 5.69
C MET A 721 -14.99 -0.41 6.51
N GLU A 722 -14.77 -0.87 7.75
CA GLU A 722 -15.86 -1.20 8.69
C GLU A 722 -16.68 0.05 9.06
N ALA A 723 -16.07 1.22 9.15
CA ALA A 723 -16.77 2.48 9.37
C ALA A 723 -17.65 2.87 8.15
N VAL A 724 -17.15 2.66 6.93
CA VAL A 724 -17.96 2.83 5.69
C VAL A 724 -19.16 1.88 5.72
N ARG A 725 -18.94 0.60 6.02
CA ARG A 725 -20.02 -0.40 6.10
C ARG A 725 -21.07 -0.02 7.13
N ALA A 726 -20.64 0.34 8.34
CA ALA A 726 -21.53 0.76 9.43
C ALA A 726 -22.32 2.03 9.08
N MET A 727 -21.70 2.99 8.40
CA MET A 727 -22.37 4.20 7.91
C MET A 727 -23.47 3.84 6.90
N LEU A 728 -23.16 3.01 5.91
CA LEU A 728 -24.14 2.57 4.91
C LEU A 728 -25.30 1.81 5.55
N ASP A 729 -25.02 0.89 6.48
CA ASP A 729 -26.05 0.11 7.19
C ASP A 729 -27.00 0.98 8.01
N SER A 730 -26.59 2.20 8.35
CA SER A 730 -27.42 3.16 9.08
C SER A 730 -28.42 3.92 8.19
N LEU A 731 -28.25 3.91 6.86
CA LEU A 731 -29.09 4.66 5.93
C LEU A 731 -30.38 3.89 5.60
N THR A 732 -31.52 4.57 5.70
CA THR A 732 -32.83 3.97 5.41
C THR A 732 -33.58 4.71 4.33
N THR A 733 -34.50 4.01 3.64
CA THR A 733 -35.30 4.62 2.58
C THR A 733 -36.17 5.75 3.11
N GLU A 734 -36.65 5.64 4.35
CA GLU A 734 -37.51 6.62 5.01
C GLU A 734 -36.78 7.92 5.36
N THR A 735 -35.54 7.84 5.83
CA THR A 735 -34.78 9.01 6.32
C THR A 735 -33.81 9.57 5.29
N ASP A 736 -33.15 8.70 4.53
CA ASP A 736 -32.04 9.05 3.64
C ASP A 736 -32.40 8.83 2.16
N GLY A 737 -33.57 8.24 1.88
CA GLY A 737 -34.03 7.99 0.52
C GLY A 737 -33.36 6.81 -0.18
N VAL A 738 -32.56 6.02 0.54
CA VAL A 738 -31.88 4.81 0.04
C VAL A 738 -31.85 3.71 1.11
N ASP A 739 -31.95 2.46 0.69
CA ASP A 739 -31.69 1.30 1.56
C ASP A 739 -30.19 1.02 1.55
N GLY A 740 -29.48 1.50 2.57
CA GLY A 740 -28.03 1.41 2.63
C GLY A 740 -27.49 0.01 2.93
N ALA A 741 -28.30 -0.86 3.55
CA ALA A 741 -27.95 -2.27 3.74
C ALA A 741 -27.80 -3.03 2.41
N GLN A 742 -28.43 -2.53 1.35
CA GLN A 742 -28.34 -3.06 -0.02
C GLN A 742 -27.23 -2.40 -0.85
N VAL A 743 -26.48 -1.45 -0.28
CA VAL A 743 -25.33 -0.85 -0.96
C VAL A 743 -24.14 -1.78 -0.79
N TYR A 744 -23.58 -2.29 -1.88
CA TYR A 744 -22.48 -3.25 -1.84
C TYR A 744 -21.10 -2.56 -1.80
N VAL A 745 -20.14 -3.13 -1.08
CA VAL A 745 -18.78 -2.58 -0.96
C VAL A 745 -17.76 -3.67 -1.25
N TYR A 746 -16.79 -3.35 -2.10
CA TYR A 746 -15.67 -4.23 -2.41
C TYR A 746 -14.45 -3.42 -2.84
N GLY A 747 -13.29 -4.06 -3.02
CA GLY A 747 -12.11 -3.35 -3.49
C GLY A 747 -10.87 -4.23 -3.69
N GLU A 748 -9.77 -3.56 -3.95
CA GLU A 748 -8.46 -4.17 -4.20
C GLU A 748 -7.66 -4.39 -2.92
N GLY A 749 -7.85 -5.55 -2.29
CA GLY A 749 -7.17 -5.90 -1.05
C GLY A 749 -5.69 -6.31 -1.19
N TRP A 750 -4.93 -5.68 -2.10
CA TRP A 750 -3.52 -5.98 -2.34
C TRP A 750 -2.63 -5.55 -1.16
N ASP A 751 -1.56 -6.29 -0.87
CA ASP A 751 -0.67 -6.04 0.29
C ASP A 751 0.74 -5.63 -0.18
N PHE A 752 1.00 -4.32 -0.30
CA PHE A 752 2.27 -3.79 -0.78
C PHE A 752 2.52 -2.35 -0.28
N GLY A 753 3.70 -1.80 -0.60
CA GLY A 753 4.08 -0.44 -0.19
C GLY A 753 4.38 -0.32 1.30
N GLU A 754 4.24 0.89 1.83
CA GLU A 754 4.51 1.27 3.21
C GLU A 754 3.51 0.72 4.22
N VAL A 755 2.34 0.25 3.77
CA VAL A 755 1.28 -0.34 4.60
C VAL A 755 1.44 -1.85 4.76
N ALA A 756 2.31 -2.47 3.95
CA ALA A 756 2.42 -3.92 3.84
C ALA A 756 2.66 -4.60 5.20
N ASN A 757 2.10 -5.80 5.37
CA ASN A 757 2.22 -6.57 6.61
C ASN A 757 1.72 -5.79 7.85
N ASN A 758 0.68 -4.98 7.69
CA ASN A 758 0.09 -4.15 8.74
C ASN A 758 1.06 -3.11 9.34
N ALA A 759 2.07 -2.67 8.59
CA ALA A 759 3.14 -1.78 9.10
C ALA A 759 2.60 -0.45 9.64
N ARG A 760 1.41 0.00 9.19
CA ARG A 760 0.75 1.24 9.63
C ARG A 760 -0.53 1.00 10.46
N GLY A 761 -0.80 -0.26 10.82
CA GLY A 761 -2.08 -0.70 11.39
C GLY A 761 -2.67 -1.84 10.56
N ILE A 762 -3.73 -2.48 11.03
CA ILE A 762 -4.38 -3.59 10.30
C ILE A 762 -5.04 -3.01 9.04
N ASN A 763 -4.40 -3.21 7.88
CA ASN A 763 -4.87 -2.69 6.61
C ASN A 763 -5.91 -3.62 5.94
N ALA A 764 -6.72 -3.11 5.03
CA ALA A 764 -7.84 -3.82 4.41
C ALA A 764 -7.40 -4.76 3.27
N THR A 765 -6.49 -5.69 3.57
CA THR A 765 -5.99 -6.71 2.63
C THR A 765 -6.98 -7.87 2.47
N GLN A 766 -6.85 -8.68 1.41
CA GLN A 766 -7.66 -9.89 1.20
C GLN A 766 -7.73 -10.80 2.43
N LEU A 767 -6.58 -11.05 3.08
CA LEU A 767 -6.53 -11.90 4.28
C LEU A 767 -7.18 -11.23 5.49
N ASN A 768 -6.99 -9.92 5.64
CA ASN A 768 -7.54 -9.17 6.75
C ASN A 768 -9.04 -8.91 6.59
N MET A 769 -9.61 -8.92 5.38
CA MET A 769 -11.03 -8.61 5.15
C MET A 769 -11.98 -9.80 5.32
N GLY A 770 -11.47 -11.03 5.49
CA GLY A 770 -12.32 -12.19 5.79
C GLY A 770 -13.21 -11.96 7.02
N GLY A 771 -14.51 -12.21 6.86
CA GLY A 771 -15.56 -12.00 7.86
C GLY A 771 -16.04 -10.56 8.03
N SER A 772 -15.68 -9.64 7.14
CA SER A 772 -16.16 -8.25 7.15
C SER A 772 -17.44 -8.05 6.33
N GLY A 773 -17.76 -8.98 5.44
CA GLY A 773 -18.81 -8.82 4.44
C GLY A 773 -18.47 -7.85 3.30
N ILE A 774 -17.21 -7.42 3.17
CA ILE A 774 -16.72 -6.55 2.09
C ILE A 774 -15.92 -7.38 1.09
N GLY A 775 -16.24 -7.22 -0.20
CA GLY A 775 -15.62 -7.97 -1.29
C GLY A 775 -14.16 -7.63 -1.55
N THR A 776 -13.36 -8.61 -1.97
CA THR A 776 -12.04 -8.37 -2.56
C THR A 776 -11.86 -9.12 -3.88
N PHE A 777 -11.17 -8.49 -4.84
CA PHE A 777 -10.77 -9.13 -6.09
C PHE A 777 -9.94 -10.39 -5.85
N ASN A 778 -10.29 -11.48 -6.54
CA ASN A 778 -9.57 -12.76 -6.46
C ASN A 778 -8.61 -12.93 -7.64
N ASP A 779 -7.36 -12.50 -7.43
CA ASP A 779 -6.21 -12.73 -8.30
C ASP A 779 -5.86 -14.22 -8.48
N ARG A 780 -6.19 -15.11 -7.53
CA ARG A 780 -5.88 -16.55 -7.64
C ARG A 780 -6.56 -17.17 -8.85
N VAL A 781 -7.87 -16.95 -8.97
CA VAL A 781 -8.66 -17.51 -10.08
C VAL A 781 -8.33 -16.80 -11.38
N ARG A 782 -8.14 -15.48 -11.36
CA ARG A 782 -7.68 -14.69 -12.51
C ARG A 782 -6.43 -15.31 -13.13
N ASP A 783 -5.39 -15.51 -12.33
CA ASP A 783 -4.10 -16.02 -12.80
C ASP A 783 -4.16 -17.49 -13.20
N SER A 784 -4.95 -18.30 -12.49
CA SER A 784 -5.11 -19.73 -12.80
C SER A 784 -5.88 -19.96 -14.10
N VAL A 785 -6.84 -19.10 -14.42
CA VAL A 785 -7.61 -19.13 -15.67
C VAL A 785 -6.79 -18.57 -16.83
N ARG A 786 -6.23 -17.35 -16.68
CA ARG A 786 -5.45 -16.65 -17.72
C ARG A 786 -4.09 -17.27 -18.00
N GLY A 787 -3.39 -17.71 -16.97
CA GLY A 787 -1.99 -18.10 -17.03
C GLY A 787 -1.01 -16.95 -16.80
N GLY A 788 0.03 -17.23 -16.04
CA GLY A 788 1.01 -16.22 -15.61
C GLY A 788 0.46 -15.34 -14.50
N ASN A 789 0.91 -14.08 -14.47
CA ASN A 789 0.41 -13.00 -13.63
C ASN A 789 0.77 -11.66 -14.30
N PRO A 790 0.25 -10.50 -13.84
CA PRO A 790 0.53 -9.19 -14.44
C PRO A 790 2.01 -8.82 -14.59
N PHE A 791 2.90 -9.45 -13.83
CA PHE A 791 4.35 -9.20 -13.83
C PHE A 791 5.17 -10.39 -14.39
N GLY A 792 4.49 -11.44 -14.86
CA GLY A 792 5.08 -12.68 -15.37
C GLY A 792 5.29 -12.66 -16.89
N GLY A 793 5.54 -13.84 -17.47
CA GLY A 793 5.67 -13.98 -18.92
C GLY A 793 4.34 -13.83 -19.64
N LEU A 794 4.28 -13.00 -20.69
CA LEU A 794 3.06 -12.80 -21.48
C LEU A 794 2.52 -14.10 -22.09
N GLN A 795 3.38 -15.08 -22.35
CA GLN A 795 3.01 -16.34 -22.98
C GLN A 795 2.83 -17.51 -21.99
N ASP A 796 2.89 -17.26 -20.68
CA ASP A 796 2.67 -18.30 -19.66
C ASP A 796 1.22 -18.78 -19.70
N GLN A 797 0.95 -20.03 -20.05
CA GLN A 797 -0.42 -20.53 -20.18
C GLN A 797 -1.07 -20.85 -18.82
N GLY A 798 -2.40 -20.72 -18.77
CA GLY A 798 -3.27 -21.14 -17.66
C GLY A 798 -4.28 -22.18 -18.10
N PHE A 799 -5.28 -22.44 -17.25
CA PHE A 799 -6.32 -23.43 -17.50
C PHE A 799 -7.08 -23.16 -18.81
N ALA A 800 -7.57 -21.93 -19.02
CA ALA A 800 -8.36 -21.58 -20.20
C ALA A 800 -7.51 -21.37 -21.47
N THR A 801 -6.19 -21.19 -21.34
CA THR A 801 -5.30 -20.85 -22.46
C THR A 801 -4.37 -22.00 -22.88
N GLY A 802 -4.67 -23.24 -22.47
CA GLY A 802 -4.05 -24.45 -23.01
C GLY A 802 -2.85 -25.02 -22.25
N LEU A 803 -2.61 -24.62 -20.99
CA LEU A 803 -1.49 -25.17 -20.21
C LEU A 803 -1.54 -26.69 -20.19
N TRP A 804 -0.45 -27.34 -20.62
CA TRP A 804 -0.27 -28.80 -20.77
C TRP A 804 -1.22 -29.50 -21.76
N VAL A 805 -2.51 -29.18 -21.81
CA VAL A 805 -3.50 -29.81 -22.71
C VAL A 805 -3.33 -29.39 -24.17
N ASP A 806 -2.81 -28.19 -24.40
CA ASP A 806 -2.54 -27.64 -25.72
C ASP A 806 -1.36 -26.65 -25.65
N PRO A 807 -0.15 -27.16 -25.33
CA PRO A 807 0.97 -26.32 -24.95
C PRO A 807 1.47 -25.49 -26.14
N ASN A 808 1.76 -24.22 -25.88
CA ASN A 808 2.41 -23.37 -26.86
C ASN A 808 3.89 -23.76 -27.04
N THR A 809 4.54 -23.15 -28.04
CA THR A 809 5.92 -23.51 -28.41
C THR A 809 7.00 -22.86 -27.55
N VAL A 810 6.62 -21.98 -26.61
CA VAL A 810 7.56 -21.18 -25.81
C VAL A 810 7.70 -21.66 -24.37
N ASP A 811 6.73 -22.41 -23.84
CA ASP A 811 6.84 -23.01 -22.51
C ASP A 811 7.93 -24.09 -22.49
N ALA A 812 9.10 -23.73 -21.96
CA ALA A 812 10.26 -24.59 -21.86
C ALA A 812 10.23 -25.55 -20.66
N ARG A 813 9.21 -25.47 -19.79
CA ARG A 813 9.10 -26.35 -18.62
C ARG A 813 8.90 -27.80 -19.07
N PRO A 814 9.44 -28.80 -18.35
CA PRO A 814 9.17 -30.21 -18.66
C PRO A 814 7.66 -30.52 -18.59
N PRO A 815 7.11 -31.42 -19.42
CA PRO A 815 5.69 -31.75 -19.41
C PRO A 815 5.14 -32.17 -18.04
N ALA A 816 5.95 -32.83 -17.20
CA ALA A 816 5.56 -33.17 -15.84
C ALA A 816 5.34 -31.93 -14.94
N VAL A 817 6.15 -30.88 -15.11
CA VAL A 817 6.02 -29.61 -14.37
C VAL A 817 4.83 -28.81 -14.90
N GLN A 818 4.60 -28.81 -16.22
CA GLN A 818 3.42 -28.19 -16.81
C GLN A 818 2.13 -28.87 -16.30
N LEU A 819 2.12 -30.21 -16.24
CA LEU A 819 1.00 -30.98 -15.70
C LEU A 819 0.75 -30.62 -14.23
N GLU A 820 1.79 -30.67 -13.39
CA GLU A 820 1.67 -30.31 -11.98
C GLU A 820 1.14 -28.88 -11.80
N THR A 821 1.62 -27.93 -12.61
CA THR A 821 1.13 -26.55 -12.58
C THR A 821 -0.34 -26.47 -12.99
N LEU A 822 -0.75 -27.17 -14.05
CA LEU A 822 -2.16 -27.23 -14.46
C LEU A 822 -3.03 -27.79 -13.35
N LEU A 823 -2.63 -28.90 -12.73
CA LEU A 823 -3.41 -29.54 -11.68
C LEU A 823 -3.54 -28.64 -10.44
N LEU A 824 -2.48 -27.91 -10.07
CA LEU A 824 -2.56 -26.88 -9.03
C LEU A 824 -3.52 -25.74 -9.41
N PHE A 825 -3.51 -25.30 -10.67
CA PHE A 825 -4.47 -24.28 -11.15
C PHE A 825 -5.91 -24.80 -11.10
N GLN A 826 -6.15 -26.09 -11.38
CA GLN A 826 -7.48 -26.69 -11.20
C GLN A 826 -7.93 -26.65 -9.75
N ASP A 827 -7.04 -26.93 -8.78
CA ASP A 827 -7.37 -26.80 -7.36
C ASP A 827 -7.69 -25.36 -6.97
N ARG A 828 -6.92 -24.38 -7.46
CA ARG A 828 -7.21 -22.97 -7.24
C ARG A 828 -8.57 -22.55 -7.79
N ILE A 829 -8.91 -23.05 -8.98
CA ILE A 829 -10.23 -22.80 -9.60
C ILE A 829 -11.34 -23.51 -8.81
N ARG A 830 -11.14 -24.72 -8.30
CA ARG A 830 -12.12 -25.39 -7.40
C ARG A 830 -12.38 -24.58 -6.14
N VAL A 831 -11.33 -24.04 -5.52
CA VAL A 831 -11.48 -23.17 -4.34
C VAL A 831 -12.28 -21.91 -4.70
N ALA A 832 -12.02 -21.28 -5.85
CA ALA A 832 -12.78 -20.13 -6.32
C ALA A 832 -14.25 -20.47 -6.64
N LEU A 833 -14.50 -21.58 -7.33
CA LEU A 833 -15.85 -22.09 -7.61
C LEU A 833 -16.64 -22.34 -6.32
N ALA A 834 -15.97 -22.66 -5.21
CA ALA A 834 -16.55 -22.79 -3.86
C ALA A 834 -16.47 -21.50 -3.02
N GLY A 835 -16.47 -20.31 -3.64
CA GLY A 835 -16.57 -19.03 -2.94
C GLY A 835 -15.25 -18.51 -2.37
N ASN A 836 -14.13 -19.10 -2.79
CA ASN A 836 -12.77 -18.83 -2.31
C ASN A 836 -12.62 -18.95 -0.78
N LEU A 837 -13.46 -19.79 -0.17
CA LEU A 837 -13.57 -19.93 1.27
C LEU A 837 -12.29 -20.55 1.85
N ARG A 838 -11.77 -19.90 2.89
CA ARG A 838 -10.60 -20.35 3.63
C ARG A 838 -10.73 -21.79 4.13
N ASP A 839 -11.88 -22.10 4.71
CA ASP A 839 -12.10 -23.34 5.46
C ASP A 839 -12.83 -24.43 4.63
N TYR A 840 -13.10 -24.19 3.34
CA TYR A 840 -13.74 -25.18 2.48
C TYR A 840 -12.80 -26.37 2.23
N SER A 841 -13.29 -27.59 2.48
CA SER A 841 -12.47 -28.80 2.33
C SER A 841 -12.60 -29.41 0.94
N LEU A 842 -11.46 -29.75 0.34
CA LEU A 842 -11.37 -30.44 -0.95
C LEU A 842 -10.26 -31.50 -0.94
N THR A 843 -10.31 -32.40 -1.92
CA THR A 843 -9.19 -33.28 -2.24
C THR A 843 -8.30 -32.55 -3.25
N ASP A 844 -7.04 -32.28 -2.91
CA ASP A 844 -6.10 -31.61 -3.82
C ASP A 844 -5.57 -32.56 -4.91
N TYR A 845 -4.73 -32.04 -5.81
CA TYR A 845 -4.14 -32.81 -6.89
C TYR A 845 -3.17 -33.90 -6.46
N THR A 846 -2.72 -33.91 -5.21
CA THR A 846 -1.90 -34.99 -4.66
C THR A 846 -2.77 -36.11 -4.07
N GLY A 847 -4.08 -35.88 -3.91
CA GLY A 847 -5.01 -36.77 -3.24
C GLY A 847 -5.13 -36.52 -1.73
N ALA A 848 -4.54 -35.45 -1.21
CA ALA A 848 -4.64 -35.07 0.19
C ALA A 848 -5.95 -34.31 0.45
N SER A 849 -6.53 -34.51 1.64
CA SER A 849 -7.63 -33.70 2.14
C SER A 849 -7.05 -32.39 2.68
N VAL A 850 -7.39 -31.29 2.05
CA VAL A 850 -6.89 -29.95 2.38
C VAL A 850 -8.05 -28.96 2.55
N THR A 851 -7.77 -27.78 3.08
CA THR A 851 -8.69 -26.64 3.06
C THR A 851 -8.35 -25.68 1.92
N GLY A 852 -9.24 -24.75 1.60
CA GLY A 852 -8.97 -23.69 0.61
C GLY A 852 -7.70 -22.89 0.96
N ALA A 853 -7.41 -22.70 2.25
CA ALA A 853 -6.21 -22.00 2.70
C ALA A 853 -4.90 -22.77 2.48
N ASP A 854 -4.96 -24.10 2.45
CA ASP A 854 -3.81 -24.97 2.28
C ASP A 854 -3.37 -25.08 0.81
N VAL A 855 -4.25 -24.72 -0.14
CA VAL A 855 -3.91 -24.68 -1.57
C VAL A 855 -3.00 -23.47 -1.82
N ASP A 856 -1.79 -23.72 -2.31
CA ASP A 856 -0.77 -22.69 -2.49
C ASP A 856 -1.12 -21.70 -3.62
N TYR A 857 -0.91 -20.41 -3.34
CA TYR A 857 -0.79 -19.34 -4.31
C TYR A 857 0.47 -18.51 -4.00
N ASN A 858 1.60 -18.87 -4.62
CA ASN A 858 2.87 -18.14 -4.48
C ASN A 858 3.31 -18.00 -3.01
N GLY A 859 3.14 -19.04 -2.20
CA GLY A 859 3.43 -19.05 -0.77
C GLY A 859 2.35 -18.39 0.11
N LYS A 860 1.21 -18.01 -0.47
CA LYS A 860 0.04 -17.47 0.25
C LYS A 860 -1.16 -18.43 0.11
N PRO A 861 -2.14 -18.36 1.02
CA PRO A 861 -3.39 -19.11 0.90
C PRO A 861 -4.16 -18.74 -0.37
N THR A 862 -4.68 -19.75 -1.08
CA THR A 862 -5.65 -19.54 -2.16
C THR A 862 -6.97 -19.04 -1.60
N GLY A 863 -7.59 -19.85 -0.72
CA GLY A 863 -8.82 -19.50 -0.03
C GLY A 863 -8.56 -18.58 1.15
N TYR A 864 -9.30 -17.48 1.23
CA TYR A 864 -9.14 -16.48 2.28
C TYR A 864 -10.46 -15.88 2.79
N THR A 865 -11.57 -16.06 2.06
CA THR A 865 -12.87 -15.51 2.46
C THR A 865 -13.52 -16.36 3.55
N LEU A 866 -14.43 -15.75 4.30
CA LEU A 866 -15.30 -16.46 5.26
C LEU A 866 -16.76 -16.49 4.79
N ASP A 867 -17.11 -15.63 3.83
CA ASP A 867 -18.42 -15.59 3.20
C ASP A 867 -18.25 -15.43 1.67
N PRO A 868 -19.05 -16.11 0.83
CA PRO A 868 -18.99 -15.93 -0.62
C PRO A 868 -19.19 -14.48 -1.08
N GLN A 869 -19.92 -13.64 -0.34
CA GLN A 869 -20.04 -12.23 -0.71
C GLN A 869 -18.69 -11.48 -0.64
N GLU A 870 -17.66 -12.05 -0.02
CA GLU A 870 -16.32 -11.44 0.04
C GLU A 870 -15.47 -11.74 -1.20
N HIS A 871 -15.99 -12.58 -2.11
CA HIS A 871 -15.27 -13.12 -3.26
C HIS A 871 -15.68 -12.42 -4.57
N ILE A 872 -14.89 -11.46 -5.05
CA ILE A 872 -15.06 -10.88 -6.39
C ILE A 872 -14.30 -11.73 -7.41
N VAL A 873 -15.03 -12.40 -8.30
CA VAL A 873 -14.50 -13.41 -9.22
C VAL A 873 -14.30 -12.81 -10.61
N TYR A 874 -13.08 -12.84 -11.13
CA TYR A 874 -12.79 -12.22 -12.43
C TYR A 874 -11.63 -12.89 -13.17
N ALA A 875 -11.59 -12.68 -14.50
CA ALA A 875 -10.49 -13.05 -15.38
C ALA A 875 -10.02 -11.87 -16.25
N GLU A 876 -10.67 -10.71 -16.16
CA GLU A 876 -10.38 -9.49 -16.91
C GLU A 876 -10.92 -8.28 -16.14
N ALA A 877 -10.18 -7.18 -16.19
CA ALA A 877 -10.56 -5.86 -15.71
C ALA A 877 -10.02 -4.81 -16.70
N HIS A 878 -10.23 -3.53 -16.42
CA HIS A 878 -9.75 -2.43 -17.23
C HIS A 878 -8.20 -2.39 -17.34
N ASP A 879 -7.51 -2.78 -16.27
CA ASP A 879 -6.05 -2.88 -16.15
C ASP A 879 -5.50 -4.20 -16.71
N ASN A 880 -4.24 -4.18 -17.17
CA ASN A 880 -3.61 -5.28 -17.92
C ASN A 880 -4.28 -5.53 -19.28
N GLU A 881 -3.86 -6.56 -20.00
CA GLU A 881 -4.44 -6.90 -21.30
C GLU A 881 -5.86 -7.47 -21.16
N THR A 882 -6.72 -7.19 -22.14
CA THR A 882 -8.04 -7.85 -22.24
C THR A 882 -7.87 -9.37 -22.38
N PHE A 883 -8.88 -10.16 -22.01
CA PHE A 883 -8.78 -11.61 -22.08
C PHE A 883 -8.62 -12.10 -23.52
N PHE A 884 -9.28 -11.44 -24.47
CA PHE A 884 -9.10 -11.71 -25.90
C PHE A 884 -7.63 -11.53 -26.32
N ASP A 885 -6.99 -10.42 -25.92
CA ASP A 885 -5.60 -10.12 -26.24
C ASP A 885 -4.65 -11.13 -25.59
N VAL A 886 -4.89 -11.49 -24.33
CA VAL A 886 -4.15 -12.53 -23.59
C VAL A 886 -4.16 -13.88 -24.30
N ILE A 887 -5.30 -14.30 -24.85
CA ILE A 887 -5.39 -15.57 -25.58
C ILE A 887 -4.49 -15.54 -26.82
N GLN A 888 -4.36 -14.39 -27.50
CA GLN A 888 -3.56 -14.30 -28.72
C GLN A 888 -2.08 -14.57 -28.46
N THR A 889 -1.55 -14.14 -27.32
CA THR A 889 -0.14 -14.35 -26.95
C THR A 889 0.13 -15.74 -26.36
N LYS A 890 -0.88 -16.36 -25.75
CA LYS A 890 -0.71 -17.61 -24.99
C LYS A 890 -1.06 -18.89 -25.76
N SER A 891 -2.01 -18.88 -26.69
CA SER A 891 -2.39 -20.09 -27.43
C SER A 891 -1.32 -20.52 -28.44
N PRO A 892 -1.34 -21.79 -28.92
CA PRO A 892 -0.51 -22.22 -30.04
C PRO A 892 -0.67 -21.33 -31.27
N GLU A 893 0.43 -21.11 -32.01
CA GLU A 893 0.49 -20.13 -33.11
C GLU A 893 -0.52 -20.41 -34.23
N ASP A 894 -0.73 -21.69 -34.58
CA ASP A 894 -1.62 -22.14 -35.65
C ASP A 894 -3.05 -22.45 -35.20
N LEU A 895 -3.40 -22.17 -33.95
CA LEU A 895 -4.75 -22.42 -33.43
C LEU A 895 -5.77 -21.47 -34.10
N PRO A 896 -6.85 -22.00 -34.72
CA PRO A 896 -7.88 -21.19 -35.38
C PRO A 896 -8.61 -20.25 -34.41
N LEU A 897 -9.06 -19.10 -34.90
CA LEU A 897 -9.79 -18.11 -34.10
C LEU A 897 -11.05 -18.68 -33.43
N SER A 898 -11.77 -19.60 -34.09
CA SER A 898 -12.95 -20.25 -33.51
C SER A 898 -12.64 -21.03 -32.22
N GLU A 899 -11.46 -21.64 -32.15
CA GLU A 899 -10.99 -22.36 -30.94
C GLU A 899 -10.50 -21.38 -29.87
N ARG A 900 -9.89 -20.26 -30.26
CA ARG A 900 -9.50 -19.17 -29.36
C ARG A 900 -10.72 -18.50 -28.73
N ILE A 901 -11.81 -18.34 -29.48
CA ILE A 901 -13.08 -17.84 -28.93
C ILE A 901 -13.65 -18.81 -27.89
N ARG A 902 -13.50 -20.12 -28.08
CA ARG A 902 -13.87 -21.09 -27.03
C ARG A 902 -13.00 -20.99 -25.78
N MET A 903 -11.69 -20.75 -25.94
CA MET A 903 -10.82 -20.41 -24.81
C MET A 903 -11.32 -19.13 -24.10
N HIS A 904 -11.76 -18.12 -24.87
CA HIS A 904 -12.33 -16.88 -24.37
C HIS A 904 -13.58 -17.13 -23.52
N HIS A 905 -14.47 -17.99 -24.01
CA HIS A 905 -15.69 -18.38 -23.30
C HIS A 905 -15.39 -19.04 -21.94
N LEU A 906 -14.34 -19.86 -21.82
CA LEU A 906 -13.95 -20.43 -20.51
C LEU A 906 -13.56 -19.35 -19.48
N GLY A 907 -13.00 -18.22 -19.92
CA GLY A 907 -12.72 -17.07 -19.05
C GLY A 907 -13.96 -16.27 -18.65
N ILE A 908 -15.08 -16.47 -19.35
CA ILE A 908 -16.41 -15.97 -18.94
C ILE A 908 -17.06 -16.97 -17.99
N ASP A 909 -17.06 -18.25 -18.36
CA ASP A 909 -17.84 -19.31 -17.71
C ASP A 909 -17.39 -19.56 -16.27
N ILE A 910 -16.07 -19.60 -16.03
CA ILE A 910 -15.53 -19.87 -14.71
C ILE A 910 -15.92 -18.76 -13.72
N PRO A 911 -15.68 -17.46 -13.99
CA PRO A 911 -16.22 -16.40 -13.14
C PRO A 911 -17.74 -16.44 -13.02
N MET A 912 -18.48 -16.61 -14.13
CA MET A 912 -19.95 -16.56 -14.12
C MET A 912 -20.58 -17.63 -13.24
N LEU A 913 -20.04 -18.85 -13.24
CA LEU A 913 -20.62 -20.00 -12.55
C LEU A 913 -19.94 -20.29 -11.20
N SER A 914 -19.01 -19.43 -10.75
CA SER A 914 -18.43 -19.48 -9.41
C SER A 914 -19.40 -18.95 -8.34
N GLN A 915 -19.31 -19.50 -7.13
CA GLN A 915 -19.92 -18.87 -5.96
C GLN A 915 -19.22 -17.54 -5.63
N GLY A 916 -19.97 -16.59 -5.07
CA GLY A 916 -19.53 -15.22 -4.83
C GLY A 916 -20.07 -14.26 -5.88
N VAL A 917 -19.35 -13.17 -6.17
CA VAL A 917 -19.80 -12.07 -7.03
C VAL A 917 -18.96 -12.01 -8.31
N PRO A 918 -19.51 -12.44 -9.47
CA PRO A 918 -18.79 -12.37 -10.74
C PRO A 918 -18.62 -10.93 -11.22
N PHE A 919 -17.47 -10.69 -11.83
CA PHE A 919 -17.07 -9.39 -12.36
C PHE A 919 -16.53 -9.53 -13.79
N PHE A 920 -16.97 -8.62 -14.65
CA PHE A 920 -16.67 -8.63 -16.08
C PHE A 920 -16.29 -7.24 -16.56
N HIS A 921 -15.16 -7.13 -17.25
CA HIS A 921 -14.77 -5.90 -17.95
C HIS A 921 -15.66 -5.66 -19.18
N ALA A 922 -16.06 -4.42 -19.41
CA ALA A 922 -16.92 -4.06 -20.53
C ALA A 922 -16.30 -4.47 -21.86
N GLY A 923 -17.07 -5.21 -22.64
CA GLY A 923 -16.70 -5.76 -23.93
C GLY A 923 -16.05 -7.14 -23.88
N ILE A 924 -15.84 -7.76 -22.71
CA ILE A 924 -15.43 -9.18 -22.67
C ILE A 924 -16.44 -10.06 -23.41
N ASP A 925 -17.73 -9.75 -23.29
CA ASP A 925 -18.81 -10.43 -24.01
C ASP A 925 -18.76 -10.17 -25.53
N MET A 926 -18.06 -9.12 -25.98
CA MET A 926 -17.86 -8.73 -27.37
C MET A 926 -16.45 -9.03 -27.90
N LEU A 927 -15.68 -9.89 -27.21
CA LEU A 927 -14.29 -10.23 -27.56
C LEU A 927 -13.36 -8.99 -27.59
N ARG A 928 -13.59 -7.99 -26.73
CA ARG A 928 -12.87 -6.71 -26.76
C ARG A 928 -11.37 -6.88 -26.78
N SER A 929 -10.73 -6.09 -27.64
CA SER A 929 -9.28 -5.96 -27.76
C SER A 929 -8.88 -4.51 -27.56
N LYS A 930 -7.75 -4.31 -26.89
CA LYS A 930 -7.04 -3.02 -26.84
C LYS A 930 -5.75 -3.06 -27.67
N SER A 931 -5.71 -3.97 -28.67
CA SER A 931 -4.53 -4.28 -29.49
C SER A 931 -3.28 -4.59 -28.69
N GLY A 932 -3.44 -5.31 -27.58
CA GLY A 932 -2.35 -5.76 -26.72
C GLY A 932 -1.80 -4.69 -25.77
N ASP A 933 -2.51 -3.57 -25.58
CA ASP A 933 -2.15 -2.58 -24.58
C ASP A 933 -2.41 -3.11 -23.16
N LYS A 934 -1.35 -3.20 -22.35
CA LYS A 934 -1.41 -3.68 -20.97
C LYS A 934 -1.76 -2.59 -19.95
N ASP A 935 -1.72 -1.32 -20.34
CA ASP A 935 -1.95 -0.20 -19.41
C ASP A 935 -2.47 1.00 -20.21
N SER A 936 -3.78 0.95 -20.49
CA SER A 936 -4.44 1.82 -21.48
C SER A 936 -5.11 3.05 -20.87
N TYR A 937 -4.70 3.43 -19.65
CA TYR A 937 -5.28 4.56 -18.90
C TYR A 937 -5.27 5.87 -19.68
N ASN A 938 -4.21 6.09 -20.47
CA ASN A 938 -3.99 7.28 -21.27
C ASN A 938 -3.63 6.90 -22.73
N SER A 939 -4.38 5.93 -23.28
CA SER A 939 -4.21 5.44 -24.66
C SER A 939 -5.30 5.94 -25.62
N GLY A 940 -6.14 6.87 -25.16
CA GLY A 940 -7.17 7.51 -25.97
C GLY A 940 -8.33 6.60 -26.39
N ASP A 941 -9.29 7.21 -27.09
CA ASP A 941 -10.48 6.53 -27.62
C ASP A 941 -10.11 5.37 -28.56
N TRP A 942 -9.00 5.51 -29.30
CA TRP A 942 -8.64 4.59 -30.38
C TRP A 942 -8.30 3.18 -29.91
N PHE A 943 -7.53 3.06 -28.82
CA PHE A 943 -7.15 1.77 -28.22
C PHE A 943 -8.19 1.25 -27.23
N ASN A 944 -8.97 2.13 -26.57
CA ASN A 944 -10.06 1.73 -25.66
C ASN A 944 -11.41 1.50 -26.37
N PHE A 945 -11.38 1.25 -27.67
CA PHE A 945 -12.55 1.13 -28.54
C PHE A 945 -13.60 0.10 -28.06
N LEU A 946 -14.87 0.51 -28.08
CA LEU A 946 -16.05 -0.36 -27.94
C LEU A 946 -17.03 -0.09 -29.08
N ASP A 947 -17.58 -1.15 -29.68
CA ASP A 947 -18.50 -1.08 -30.81
C ASP A 947 -19.77 -1.89 -30.59
N PHE A 948 -20.83 -1.19 -30.19
CA PHE A 948 -22.15 -1.80 -29.98
C PHE A 948 -22.89 -2.14 -31.29
N THR A 949 -22.30 -1.88 -32.47
CA THR A 949 -22.79 -2.43 -33.74
C THR A 949 -22.29 -3.84 -34.03
N TYR A 950 -21.33 -4.32 -33.22
CA TYR A 950 -20.70 -5.64 -33.29
C TYR A 950 -19.88 -5.89 -34.56
N GLN A 951 -19.37 -4.84 -35.21
CA GLN A 951 -18.61 -4.96 -36.46
C GLN A 951 -17.10 -5.05 -36.24
N ASP A 952 -16.60 -4.54 -35.12
CA ASP A 952 -15.17 -4.48 -34.80
C ASP A 952 -14.95 -4.61 -33.29
N ASN A 953 -14.05 -5.50 -32.86
CA ASN A 953 -13.75 -5.72 -31.44
C ASN A 953 -12.58 -4.86 -30.91
N GLY A 954 -11.92 -4.07 -31.78
CA GLY A 954 -10.73 -3.30 -31.41
C GLY A 954 -9.39 -3.94 -31.77
N TRP A 955 -9.39 -5.14 -32.36
CA TRP A 955 -8.17 -5.87 -32.75
C TRP A 955 -7.48 -5.26 -33.99
N GLY A 956 -6.15 -5.19 -33.95
CA GLY A 956 -5.33 -4.75 -35.08
C GLY A 956 -5.43 -3.24 -35.32
N ARG A 957 -5.35 -2.44 -34.26
CA ARG A 957 -5.41 -0.97 -34.29
C ARG A 957 -4.05 -0.29 -34.22
N GLY A 958 -2.99 -1.00 -34.58
CA GLY A 958 -1.61 -0.57 -34.44
C GLY A 958 -0.97 -1.17 -33.20
N LEU A 959 0.36 -1.06 -33.13
CA LEU A 959 1.08 -1.42 -31.91
C LEU A 959 0.65 -0.48 -30.77
N PRO A 960 0.47 -1.00 -29.54
CA PRO A 960 0.01 -0.21 -28.39
C PRO A 960 1.08 0.79 -27.93
N ILE A 961 0.70 1.75 -27.08
CA ILE A 961 1.54 2.88 -26.68
C ILE A 961 2.92 2.42 -26.17
N ALA A 962 3.97 3.00 -26.76
CA ALA A 962 5.34 2.53 -26.58
C ALA A 962 5.84 2.56 -25.13
N ASP A 963 5.41 3.56 -24.35
CA ASP A 963 5.83 3.80 -22.96
C ASP A 963 5.74 2.53 -22.09
N LYS A 964 4.62 1.80 -22.21
CA LYS A 964 4.35 0.59 -21.43
C LYS A 964 4.55 -0.71 -22.21
N ASN A 965 4.53 -0.64 -23.56
CA ASN A 965 4.38 -1.86 -24.37
C ASN A 965 5.52 -2.13 -25.36
N ARG A 966 6.46 -1.19 -25.57
CA ARG A 966 7.50 -1.31 -26.61
C ARG A 966 8.31 -2.59 -26.52
N GLU A 967 8.59 -3.05 -25.30
CA GLU A 967 9.32 -4.30 -25.05
C GLU A 967 8.63 -5.55 -25.63
N ASN A 968 7.31 -5.50 -25.79
CA ASN A 968 6.48 -6.60 -26.26
C ASN A 968 6.09 -6.48 -27.75
N TRP A 969 6.48 -5.41 -28.43
CA TRP A 969 6.10 -5.19 -29.83
C TRP A 969 6.59 -6.28 -30.80
N SER A 970 7.71 -6.94 -30.51
CA SER A 970 8.16 -8.08 -31.33
C SER A 970 7.24 -9.29 -31.24
N LEU A 971 6.53 -9.44 -30.12
CA LEU A 971 5.49 -10.45 -29.93
C LEU A 971 4.17 -10.01 -30.59
N TRP A 972 3.75 -8.77 -30.34
CA TRP A 972 2.48 -8.24 -30.84
C TRP A 972 2.44 -8.00 -32.35
N GLY A 973 3.54 -7.51 -32.93
CA GLY A 973 3.60 -7.09 -34.33
C GLY A 973 3.15 -8.17 -35.33
N PRO A 974 3.64 -9.42 -35.24
CA PRO A 974 3.16 -10.53 -36.08
C PRO A 974 1.71 -10.92 -35.82
N LEU A 975 1.26 -10.93 -34.55
CA LEU A 975 -0.11 -11.29 -34.18
C LEU A 975 -1.12 -10.29 -34.74
N LEU A 976 -0.90 -8.99 -34.52
CA LEU A 976 -1.78 -7.92 -34.99
C LEU A 976 -1.81 -7.84 -36.53
N ALA A 977 -0.76 -8.29 -37.22
CA ALA A 977 -0.72 -8.36 -38.67
C ALA A 977 -1.51 -9.54 -39.26
N ASN A 978 -1.87 -10.53 -38.45
CA ASN A 978 -2.55 -11.73 -38.91
C ASN A 978 -4.06 -11.49 -39.08
N PRO A 979 -4.60 -11.45 -40.32
CA PRO A 979 -6.02 -11.21 -40.55
C PRO A 979 -6.91 -12.35 -40.05
N ASP A 980 -6.36 -13.56 -39.88
CA ASP A 980 -7.13 -14.73 -39.42
C ASP A 980 -7.47 -14.65 -37.92
N LEU A 981 -6.83 -13.73 -37.18
CA LEU A 981 -7.11 -13.48 -35.75
C LEU A 981 -8.12 -12.35 -35.52
N LYS A 982 -8.63 -11.69 -36.58
CA LYS A 982 -9.63 -10.63 -36.45
C LYS A 982 -11.05 -11.22 -36.39
N PRO A 983 -11.82 -11.01 -35.30
CA PRO A 983 -13.19 -11.48 -35.21
C PRO A 983 -14.11 -10.85 -36.26
N SER A 984 -15.01 -11.67 -36.79
CA SER A 984 -16.12 -11.20 -37.64
C SER A 984 -17.32 -10.78 -36.78
N GLU A 985 -18.30 -10.12 -37.40
CA GLU A 985 -19.58 -9.81 -36.73
C GLU A 985 -20.26 -11.07 -36.14
N SER A 986 -20.18 -12.20 -36.85
CA SER A 986 -20.78 -13.44 -36.37
C SER A 986 -20.08 -13.97 -35.12
N ASP A 987 -18.76 -13.78 -35.02
CA ASP A 987 -17.97 -14.20 -33.86
C ASP A 987 -18.32 -13.34 -32.64
N ILE A 988 -18.35 -12.02 -32.82
CA ILE A 988 -18.69 -11.06 -31.76
C ILE A 988 -20.12 -11.30 -31.25
N ARG A 989 -21.11 -11.42 -32.15
CA ARG A 989 -22.50 -11.71 -31.77
C ARG A 989 -22.64 -13.08 -31.10
N GLY A 990 -21.87 -14.07 -31.53
CA GLY A 990 -21.84 -15.39 -30.91
C GLY A 990 -21.35 -15.33 -29.46
N SER A 991 -20.29 -14.55 -29.21
CA SER A 991 -19.77 -14.31 -27.86
C SER A 991 -20.77 -13.56 -26.96
N VAL A 992 -21.49 -12.56 -27.51
CA VAL A 992 -22.56 -11.86 -26.78
C VAL A 992 -23.68 -12.82 -26.41
N ALA A 993 -24.12 -13.67 -27.34
CA ALA A 993 -25.14 -14.67 -27.08
C ALA A 993 -24.68 -15.68 -26.00
N HIS A 994 -23.44 -16.14 -26.07
CA HIS A 994 -22.85 -17.02 -25.05
C HIS A 994 -22.86 -16.36 -23.65
N PHE A 995 -22.50 -15.08 -23.55
CA PHE A 995 -22.55 -14.34 -22.29
C PHE A 995 -23.98 -14.19 -21.74
N GLU A 996 -24.96 -13.88 -22.60
CA GLU A 996 -26.39 -13.83 -22.25
C GLU A 996 -26.91 -15.22 -21.78
N GLU A 997 -26.45 -16.31 -22.41
CA GLU A 997 -26.76 -17.69 -22.02
C GLU A 997 -26.21 -17.99 -20.61
N MET A 998 -24.95 -17.64 -20.33
CA MET A 998 -24.33 -17.88 -19.02
C MET A 998 -24.94 -17.05 -17.88
N LEU A 999 -25.29 -15.78 -18.14
CA LEU A 999 -26.08 -14.96 -17.21
C LEU A 999 -27.42 -15.63 -16.88
N SER A 1000 -28.11 -16.12 -17.92
CA SER A 1000 -29.41 -16.77 -17.77
C SER A 1000 -29.31 -18.06 -16.96
N ILE A 1001 -28.23 -18.83 -17.12
CA ILE A 1001 -27.96 -20.04 -16.33
C ILE A 1001 -27.66 -19.69 -14.87
N ARG A 1002 -26.79 -18.71 -14.60
CA ARG A 1002 -26.51 -18.28 -13.22
C ARG A 1002 -27.78 -17.83 -12.50
N ARG A 1003 -28.65 -17.12 -13.22
CA ARG A 1003 -29.93 -16.63 -12.69
C ARG A 1003 -30.98 -17.74 -12.51
N SER A 1004 -30.92 -18.82 -13.28
CA SER A 1004 -31.95 -19.87 -13.29
C SER A 1004 -32.07 -20.65 -11.99
N SER A 1005 -31.01 -20.66 -11.18
CA SER A 1005 -30.92 -21.41 -9.93
C SER A 1005 -30.25 -20.59 -8.81
N PRO A 1006 -30.75 -20.65 -7.56
CA PRO A 1006 -30.03 -20.14 -6.40
C PRO A 1006 -28.79 -20.99 -6.03
N LEU A 1007 -28.64 -22.21 -6.57
CA LEU A 1007 -27.47 -23.05 -6.27
C LEU A 1007 -26.16 -22.48 -6.82
N PHE A 1008 -26.20 -21.57 -7.80
CA PHE A 1008 -25.03 -20.82 -8.27
C PHE A 1008 -24.68 -19.61 -7.38
N ARG A 1009 -25.53 -19.29 -6.39
CA ARG A 1009 -25.52 -18.05 -5.61
C ARG A 1009 -25.86 -18.31 -4.15
N LEU A 1010 -25.17 -19.29 -3.56
CA LEU A 1010 -25.36 -19.70 -2.17
C LEU A 1010 -24.94 -18.58 -1.21
N ARG A 1011 -25.67 -18.43 -0.12
CA ARG A 1011 -25.67 -17.23 0.75
C ARG A 1011 -24.61 -17.21 1.84
N ASN A 1012 -23.90 -18.31 2.04
CA ASN A 1012 -22.91 -18.42 3.11
C ASN A 1012 -22.06 -19.70 2.95
N ALA A 1013 -20.99 -19.77 3.76
CA ALA A 1013 -20.08 -20.90 3.79
C ALA A 1013 -20.73 -22.24 4.17
N GLU A 1014 -21.76 -22.25 5.02
CA GLU A 1014 -22.46 -23.48 5.42
C GLU A 1014 -23.19 -24.10 4.22
N GLN A 1015 -23.94 -23.30 3.48
CA GLN A 1015 -24.62 -23.75 2.26
C GLN A 1015 -23.62 -24.25 1.22
N ILE A 1016 -22.51 -23.54 0.99
CA ILE A 1016 -21.47 -23.97 0.06
C ILE A 1016 -20.87 -25.32 0.49
N THR A 1017 -20.52 -25.45 1.77
CA THR A 1017 -19.97 -26.69 2.33
C THR A 1017 -20.98 -27.85 2.27
N GLN A 1018 -22.27 -27.57 2.25
CA GLN A 1018 -23.30 -28.59 2.12
C GLN A 1018 -23.50 -29.03 0.65
N VAL A 1019 -23.53 -28.07 -0.28
CA VAL A 1019 -24.03 -28.26 -1.64
C VAL A 1019 -22.92 -28.50 -2.67
N VAL A 1020 -21.78 -27.81 -2.55
CA VAL A 1020 -20.75 -27.80 -3.61
C VAL A 1020 -19.77 -28.96 -3.45
N ARG A 1021 -19.54 -29.73 -4.50
CA ARG A 1021 -18.56 -30.85 -4.52
C ARG A 1021 -17.79 -30.87 -5.83
N PHE A 1022 -16.60 -31.47 -5.81
CA PHE A 1022 -15.75 -31.67 -6.99
C PHE A 1022 -15.38 -33.16 -7.14
N PRO A 1023 -16.20 -33.97 -7.83
CA PRO A 1023 -15.99 -35.41 -7.91
C PRO A 1023 -14.78 -35.82 -8.77
N ASP A 1024 -14.35 -35.00 -9.74
CA ASP A 1024 -13.11 -35.20 -10.50
C ASP A 1024 -11.95 -34.45 -9.84
N ALA A 1025 -11.36 -35.06 -8.80
CA ALA A 1025 -10.28 -34.50 -7.99
C ALA A 1025 -9.28 -35.60 -7.56
N GLY A 1026 -8.15 -35.22 -6.94
CA GLY A 1026 -7.10 -36.18 -6.55
C GLY A 1026 -6.04 -36.41 -7.62
N ALA A 1027 -5.11 -37.32 -7.34
CA ALA A 1027 -3.97 -37.65 -8.21
C ALA A 1027 -4.36 -38.28 -9.56
N GLU A 1028 -5.56 -38.84 -9.67
CA GLU A 1028 -6.09 -39.50 -10.87
C GLU A 1028 -7.15 -38.64 -11.59
N GLN A 1029 -7.28 -37.35 -11.22
CA GLN A 1029 -8.21 -36.43 -11.87
C GLN A 1029 -7.89 -36.25 -13.35
N THR A 1030 -8.88 -35.88 -14.16
CA THR A 1030 -8.67 -35.64 -15.59
C THR A 1030 -8.02 -34.26 -15.80
N PRO A 1031 -6.81 -34.17 -16.38
CA PRO A 1031 -6.19 -32.87 -16.63
C PRO A 1031 -6.96 -32.07 -17.68
N GLY A 1032 -7.24 -30.81 -17.40
CA GLY A 1032 -8.04 -29.92 -18.25
C GLY A 1032 -9.55 -30.02 -18.02
N LEU A 1033 -10.02 -30.86 -17.09
CA LEU A 1033 -11.43 -31.01 -16.77
C LEU A 1033 -11.68 -30.62 -15.31
N ILE A 1034 -12.68 -29.78 -15.08
CA ILE A 1034 -13.23 -29.53 -13.75
C ILE A 1034 -14.70 -29.94 -13.76
N VAL A 1035 -15.08 -30.84 -12.86
CA VAL A 1035 -16.46 -31.24 -12.63
C VAL A 1035 -16.91 -30.65 -11.30
N MET A 1036 -17.89 -29.75 -11.33
CA MET A 1036 -18.55 -29.18 -10.16
C MET A 1036 -19.95 -29.79 -10.04
N GLU A 1037 -20.26 -30.30 -8.85
CA GLU A 1037 -21.59 -30.76 -8.48
C GLU A 1037 -22.20 -29.75 -7.49
N LEU A 1038 -23.45 -29.35 -7.75
CA LEU A 1038 -24.29 -28.60 -6.84
C LEU A 1038 -25.46 -29.51 -6.45
N ASN A 1039 -25.42 -30.05 -5.23
CA ASN A 1039 -26.35 -31.06 -4.77
C ASN A 1039 -27.28 -30.52 -3.68
N ASP A 1040 -28.54 -30.29 -4.03
CA ASP A 1040 -29.59 -29.78 -3.11
C ASP A 1040 -30.40 -30.90 -2.45
N THR A 1041 -29.98 -32.16 -2.58
CA THR A 1041 -30.72 -33.32 -2.02
C THR A 1041 -30.39 -33.61 -0.56
N VAL A 1042 -29.38 -32.92 0.00
CA VAL A 1042 -28.93 -33.08 1.38
C VAL A 1042 -29.26 -31.80 2.12
N GLY A 1043 -30.02 -31.90 3.22
CA GLY A 1043 -30.39 -30.76 4.07
C GLY A 1043 -31.72 -30.11 3.69
N GLU A 1044 -31.89 -28.82 4.00
CA GLU A 1044 -33.04 -28.03 3.55
C GLU A 1044 -32.85 -27.66 2.08
N SER A 1045 -33.88 -27.90 1.26
CA SER A 1045 -33.84 -27.57 -0.17
C SER A 1045 -33.80 -26.06 -0.38
N ILE A 1046 -32.83 -25.61 -1.16
CA ILE A 1046 -32.56 -24.22 -1.53
C ILE A 1046 -33.21 -23.90 -2.88
N ASP A 1047 -33.16 -24.85 -3.83
CA ASP A 1047 -33.70 -24.67 -5.18
C ASP A 1047 -35.01 -25.46 -5.37
N PRO A 1048 -36.15 -24.78 -5.57
CA PRO A 1048 -37.42 -25.45 -5.78
C PRO A 1048 -37.55 -26.12 -7.15
N THR A 1049 -36.60 -25.92 -8.08
CA THR A 1049 -36.64 -26.39 -9.47
C THR A 1049 -35.70 -27.56 -9.71
N TYR A 1050 -34.44 -27.42 -9.30
CA TYR A 1050 -33.38 -28.39 -9.61
C TYR A 1050 -32.85 -29.05 -8.33
N ALA A 1051 -32.89 -30.37 -8.28
CA ALA A 1051 -32.35 -31.13 -7.15
C ALA A 1051 -30.82 -31.27 -7.22
N VAL A 1052 -30.27 -31.40 -8.44
CA VAL A 1052 -28.83 -31.52 -8.67
C VAL A 1052 -28.46 -30.83 -9.98
N ILE A 1053 -27.34 -30.12 -9.97
CA ILE A 1053 -26.70 -29.51 -11.14
C ILE A 1053 -25.27 -30.02 -11.24
N TYR A 1054 -24.84 -30.42 -12.43
CA TYR A 1054 -23.44 -30.68 -12.75
C TYR A 1054 -22.94 -29.66 -13.76
N VAL A 1055 -21.80 -29.04 -13.48
CA VAL A 1055 -21.09 -28.16 -14.41
C VAL A 1055 -19.76 -28.80 -14.74
N LEU A 1056 -19.49 -28.98 -16.04
CA LEU A 1056 -18.25 -29.55 -16.53
C LEU A 1056 -17.54 -28.50 -17.39
N PHE A 1057 -16.38 -28.05 -16.94
CA PHE A 1057 -15.51 -27.14 -17.66
C PHE A 1057 -14.42 -27.97 -18.34
N ASN A 1058 -14.51 -28.19 -19.65
CA ASN A 1058 -13.49 -28.89 -20.42
C ASN A 1058 -12.61 -27.88 -21.15
N ALA A 1059 -11.37 -27.69 -20.71
CA ALA A 1059 -10.38 -26.83 -21.35
C ALA A 1059 -9.52 -27.54 -22.42
N ALA A 1060 -9.55 -28.88 -22.45
CA ALA A 1060 -8.84 -29.66 -23.46
C ALA A 1060 -9.48 -29.49 -24.86
N PRO A 1061 -8.69 -29.60 -25.94
CA PRO A 1061 -9.23 -29.55 -27.30
C PRO A 1061 -10.07 -30.79 -27.65
N GLU A 1062 -9.89 -31.92 -26.96
CA GLU A 1062 -10.65 -33.14 -27.17
C GLU A 1062 -11.95 -33.20 -26.35
N THR A 1063 -12.90 -34.02 -26.80
CA THR A 1063 -14.09 -34.39 -26.01
C THR A 1063 -13.67 -35.13 -24.74
N ALA A 1064 -14.14 -34.66 -23.59
CA ALA A 1064 -13.99 -35.32 -22.30
C ALA A 1064 -15.13 -36.32 -22.07
N GLU A 1065 -14.78 -37.55 -21.70
CA GLU A 1065 -15.71 -38.60 -21.28
C GLU A 1065 -15.48 -38.89 -19.80
N TYR A 1066 -16.39 -38.44 -18.94
CA TYR A 1066 -16.27 -38.57 -17.49
C TYR A 1066 -17.39 -39.43 -16.92
N THR A 1067 -17.05 -40.50 -16.21
CA THR A 1067 -18.03 -41.41 -15.62
C THR A 1067 -18.10 -41.24 -14.11
N LEU A 1068 -19.30 -40.96 -13.60
CA LEU A 1068 -19.57 -40.77 -12.18
C LEU A 1068 -20.63 -41.77 -11.71
N GLU A 1069 -20.21 -42.74 -10.89
CA GLU A 1069 -21.10 -43.80 -10.39
C GLU A 1069 -22.27 -43.24 -9.57
N SER A 1070 -22.04 -42.17 -8.80
CA SER A 1070 -23.11 -41.51 -8.04
C SER A 1070 -24.17 -40.83 -8.91
N ALA A 1071 -23.87 -40.54 -10.18
CA ALA A 1071 -24.83 -39.97 -11.12
C ALA A 1071 -25.70 -41.04 -11.83
N VAL A 1072 -25.39 -42.33 -11.69
CA VAL A 1072 -26.16 -43.41 -12.34
C VAL A 1072 -27.62 -43.36 -11.92
N GLY A 1073 -28.53 -43.38 -12.90
CA GLY A 1073 -29.96 -43.34 -12.67
C GLY A 1073 -30.54 -41.94 -12.40
N TYR A 1074 -29.73 -40.89 -12.29
CA TYR A 1074 -30.26 -39.52 -12.28
C TYR A 1074 -30.82 -39.16 -13.67
N PRO A 1075 -32.00 -38.50 -13.75
CA PRO A 1075 -32.58 -38.05 -15.02
C PRO A 1075 -31.95 -36.72 -15.47
N LEU A 1076 -30.62 -36.65 -15.53
CA LEU A 1076 -29.91 -35.44 -15.95
C LEU A 1076 -30.14 -35.17 -17.44
N ALA A 1077 -30.40 -33.91 -17.77
CA ALA A 1077 -30.44 -33.40 -19.13
C ALA A 1077 -29.56 -32.15 -19.24
N LEU A 1078 -29.09 -31.86 -20.46
CA LEU A 1078 -28.41 -30.58 -20.73
C LEU A 1078 -29.35 -29.42 -20.34
N HIS A 1079 -28.82 -28.41 -19.68
CA HIS A 1079 -29.59 -27.26 -19.20
C HIS A 1079 -30.38 -26.66 -20.38
N PRO A 1080 -31.67 -26.30 -20.21
CA PRO A 1080 -32.52 -25.87 -21.32
C PRO A 1080 -31.91 -24.74 -22.17
N VAL A 1081 -31.26 -23.76 -21.54
CA VAL A 1081 -30.53 -22.68 -22.23
C VAL A 1081 -29.46 -23.23 -23.19
N LEU A 1082 -28.67 -24.22 -22.75
CA LEU A 1082 -27.63 -24.82 -23.59
C LEU A 1082 -28.20 -25.77 -24.65
N ALA A 1083 -29.30 -26.47 -24.35
CA ALA A 1083 -29.99 -27.31 -25.33
C ALA A 1083 -30.55 -26.49 -26.51
N ASP A 1084 -30.97 -25.25 -26.24
CA ASP A 1084 -31.45 -24.28 -27.22
C ASP A 1084 -30.35 -23.31 -27.71
N SER A 1085 -29.08 -23.50 -27.29
CA SER A 1085 -27.98 -22.60 -27.61
C SER A 1085 -27.76 -22.43 -29.11
N SER A 1086 -27.33 -21.23 -29.47
CA SER A 1086 -26.90 -20.92 -30.83
C SER A 1086 -25.58 -21.63 -31.20
N ASP A 1087 -24.78 -22.02 -30.22
CA ASP A 1087 -23.58 -22.84 -30.41
C ASP A 1087 -23.98 -24.31 -30.70
N PRO A 1088 -23.72 -24.84 -31.91
CA PRO A 1088 -24.00 -26.24 -32.20
C PRO A 1088 -23.11 -27.22 -31.41
N VAL A 1089 -21.92 -26.82 -30.95
CA VAL A 1089 -20.98 -27.72 -30.28
C VAL A 1089 -21.47 -28.05 -28.88
N VAL A 1090 -21.85 -27.06 -28.06
CA VAL A 1090 -22.35 -27.34 -26.70
C VAL A 1090 -23.59 -28.23 -26.70
N ARG A 1091 -24.41 -28.19 -27.75
CA ARG A 1091 -25.58 -29.07 -27.92
C ARG A 1091 -25.24 -30.53 -28.16
N GLU A 1092 -23.99 -30.84 -28.51
CA GLU A 1092 -23.49 -32.22 -28.59
C GLU A 1092 -23.17 -32.80 -27.21
N ALA A 1093 -23.10 -31.98 -26.16
CA ALA A 1093 -22.89 -32.45 -24.80
C ALA A 1093 -24.06 -33.35 -24.36
N ALA A 1094 -23.71 -34.50 -23.77
CA ALA A 1094 -24.68 -35.55 -23.48
C ALA A 1094 -24.38 -36.24 -22.15
N PHE A 1095 -25.43 -36.80 -21.54
CA PHE A 1095 -25.33 -37.64 -20.36
C PHE A 1095 -25.99 -38.99 -20.61
N ASN A 1096 -25.31 -40.07 -20.26
CA ASN A 1096 -25.84 -41.43 -20.31
C ASN A 1096 -26.25 -41.89 -18.89
N PRO A 1097 -27.56 -41.98 -18.58
CA PRO A 1097 -28.03 -42.34 -17.24
C PRO A 1097 -27.79 -43.81 -16.87
N GLU A 1098 -27.56 -44.71 -17.85
CA GLU A 1098 -27.29 -46.13 -17.58
C GLU A 1098 -25.88 -46.35 -17.04
N THR A 1099 -24.93 -45.52 -17.47
CA THR A 1099 -23.52 -45.63 -17.10
C THR A 1099 -23.05 -44.51 -16.17
N GLY A 1100 -23.80 -43.40 -16.07
CA GLY A 1100 -23.38 -42.20 -15.35
C GLY A 1100 -22.30 -41.42 -16.10
N THR A 1101 -22.26 -41.52 -17.43
CA THR A 1101 -21.18 -40.92 -18.26
C THR A 1101 -21.62 -39.59 -18.85
N PHE A 1102 -20.83 -38.55 -18.61
CA PHE A 1102 -20.91 -37.25 -19.27
C PHE A 1102 -19.95 -37.22 -20.46
N SER A 1103 -20.42 -36.74 -21.61
CA SER A 1103 -19.63 -36.43 -22.81
C SER A 1103 -19.68 -34.93 -23.03
N VAL A 1104 -18.54 -34.25 -22.95
CA VAL A 1104 -18.44 -32.79 -23.10
C VAL A 1104 -17.43 -32.47 -24.20
N PRO A 1105 -17.82 -31.77 -25.28
CA PRO A 1105 -16.90 -31.39 -26.35
C PRO A 1105 -15.69 -30.59 -25.87
N GLY A 1106 -14.66 -30.51 -26.70
CA GLY A 1106 -13.46 -29.73 -26.41
C GLY A 1106 -13.79 -28.26 -26.17
N ARG A 1107 -13.05 -27.62 -25.25
CA ARG A 1107 -13.17 -26.18 -24.93
C ARG A 1107 -14.61 -25.73 -24.69
N THR A 1108 -15.34 -26.49 -23.88
CA THR A 1108 -16.78 -26.29 -23.68
C THR A 1108 -17.13 -26.41 -22.21
N THR A 1109 -17.94 -25.47 -21.73
CA THR A 1109 -18.64 -25.60 -20.46
C THR A 1109 -20.02 -26.18 -20.71
N ALA A 1110 -20.34 -27.31 -20.08
CA ALA A 1110 -21.65 -27.93 -20.16
C ALA A 1110 -22.31 -27.99 -18.78
N VAL A 1111 -23.57 -27.60 -18.71
CA VAL A 1111 -24.38 -27.62 -17.48
C VAL A 1111 -25.49 -28.64 -17.65
N PHE A 1112 -25.56 -29.62 -16.76
CA PHE A 1112 -26.60 -30.64 -16.72
C PHE A 1112 -27.44 -30.49 -15.47
N VAL A 1113 -28.75 -30.64 -15.59
CA VAL A 1113 -29.71 -30.44 -14.49
C VAL A 1113 -30.64 -31.62 -14.34
N ALA A 1114 -31.01 -31.94 -13.10
CA ALA A 1114 -32.08 -32.88 -12.76
C ALA A 1114 -33.18 -32.12 -12.01
N LEU A 1115 -34.43 -32.24 -12.47
CA LEU A 1115 -35.58 -31.63 -11.82
C LEU A 1115 -35.81 -32.23 -10.44
N ASP A 1116 -36.25 -31.40 -9.49
CA ASP A 1116 -36.69 -31.87 -8.18
C ASP A 1116 -37.89 -32.82 -8.29
N ALA A 1117 -37.95 -33.81 -7.40
CA ALA A 1117 -38.99 -34.84 -7.40
C ALA A 1117 -40.41 -34.29 -7.16
N ALA A 1118 -40.55 -33.09 -6.58
CA ALA A 1118 -41.83 -32.39 -6.44
C ALA A 1118 -42.27 -31.66 -7.73
N VAL A 1119 -41.34 -31.42 -8.66
CA VAL A 1119 -41.57 -30.80 -9.97
C VAL A 1119 -41.85 -31.86 -11.06
N GLN A 1120 -41.25 -33.06 -10.92
CA GLN A 1120 -41.52 -34.24 -11.75
C GLN A 1120 -42.92 -34.82 -11.49
#